data_AF-A0A399T9I6-F1
#
_entry.id   AF-A0A399T9I6-F1
#
_cell.length_a   1.000
_cell.length_b   1.000
_cell.length_c   1.000
_cell.angle_alpha   90.00
_cell.angle_beta   90.00
_cell.angle_gamma   90.00
#
_symmetry.space_group_name_H-M   'P 1'
#
loop_
_entity.id
_entity.type
_entity.pdbx_description
1 polymer ?
#
loop_
_entity_poly.entity_id
_entity_poly.type
_entity_poly.pdbx_seq_one_letter_code
_entity_poly.pdbx_strand_id
1 'polypeptide(L)'
;MVDAAQPEIHDEAAPAETTAPVATPVEATEAGTGFTLFSDRAVVAMRVDGELKDLAAAVAPGDLVEPVRIDSPDGLAILRHSAAHVMAQAVQQINPEAKLGIGPPVADGFYFDFDVADPFTPEDLKAISKNMERIIRQGQRFTRRVVSEEEARELMAQEPYKLELIGLKGGSSEELGEDGESVEVGGAELTVYENVDGKTGEVFWRDLCRGPHLPSTRMVGNGWALSRVAAAYWRGSEKNPQLQRIYGTAWPTKDELRAYQGRVEEALKRDHRRLGAELDLFSFPDEIGSGLAVFHPKGGIIRREMEDYSRRRHETAGYEFVYSPHITKSNLFETSGHLDFYKDGMFPAMHLDEARNDEGEITRQGADYYLKPMNCPMHVLIYRSRQRSYRELPLRLFEFGTVYRNEKSGVIHGLTRVRGMTQDDAHIFTTRERMADELKGTLEFVLSLLRDYGLDDFYLELSTKDPEKFVGSDEVWEEATETLRQVAVETGLELVPDPAGAAFYGPKISVQARDAIGRTWQMSTIQLDFNLPERFGLEYTANDGTRKQPVMIHRALFGSIERFFGVLTEHYAGAFPVWLSPVQVVGIPVAEDYEEYLGGVLDALRAEGVRVQLDTSDDRMPKKIRTHTKARVPYQLIAGEDDRAAGSVSFRFRDGTQVNGVPVAEAVERITGAIARREQVVTAWPV
;
A
#
# COMPACT_ATOMS: atom_id res chain seq x y z
N MET A 1 -11.80 -9.44 12.80
CA MET A 1 -11.50 -9.40 11.36
C MET A 1 -12.20 -8.20 10.74
N VAL A 2 -11.51 -7.06 10.60
CA VAL A 2 -11.66 -6.23 9.38
C VAL A 2 -10.56 -6.79 8.49
N ASP A 3 -10.83 -7.01 7.22
CA ASP A 3 -9.77 -7.28 6.26
C ASP A 3 -8.74 -6.17 6.32
N ALA A 4 -7.66 -6.43 7.08
CA ALA A 4 -6.41 -5.77 6.85
C ALA A 4 -5.84 -6.47 5.61
N ALA A 5 -6.39 -6.06 4.45
CA ALA A 5 -5.98 -6.43 3.12
C ALA A 5 -4.50 -6.82 3.14
N GLN A 6 -4.23 -8.04 2.70
CA GLN A 6 -2.87 -8.53 2.53
C GLN A 6 -2.07 -7.43 1.84
N PRO A 7 -0.84 -7.09 2.26
CA PRO A 7 0.03 -6.41 1.34
C PRO A 7 0.50 -7.50 0.40
N GLU A 8 -0.31 -7.85 -0.59
CA GLU A 8 0.32 -7.98 -1.88
C GLU A 8 1.04 -6.64 -2.12
N ILE A 9 2.19 -6.67 -2.78
CA ILE A 9 2.73 -5.45 -3.36
C ILE A 9 1.73 -5.10 -4.46
N HIS A 10 0.60 -4.51 -4.07
CA HIS A 10 -0.31 -3.85 -4.96
C HIS A 10 0.47 -2.61 -5.39
N ASP A 11 1.06 -2.70 -6.58
CA ASP A 11 1.28 -1.52 -7.41
C ASP A 11 -0.13 -0.99 -7.76
N GLU A 12 -0.88 -0.54 -6.75
CA GLU A 12 -2.18 0.11 -6.87
C GLU A 12 -1.96 1.54 -7.36
N ALA A 13 -1.21 1.67 -8.44
CA ALA A 13 -1.53 2.67 -9.41
C ALA A 13 -2.86 2.21 -10.02
N ALA A 14 -3.98 2.78 -9.55
CA ALA A 14 -5.10 2.96 -10.47
C ALA A 14 -4.47 3.55 -11.75
N PRO A 15 -4.56 2.88 -12.91
CA PRO A 15 -3.95 3.38 -14.12
C PRO A 15 -4.45 4.81 -14.26
N ALA A 16 -3.52 5.77 -14.41
CA ALA A 16 -3.88 7.12 -14.79
C ALA A 16 -4.91 6.97 -15.90
N GLU A 17 -6.14 7.47 -15.71
CA GLU A 17 -7.17 7.42 -16.73
C GLU A 17 -6.63 8.19 -17.94
N THR A 18 -5.90 7.48 -18.81
CA THR A 18 -5.95 7.77 -20.23
C THR A 18 -7.41 7.57 -20.55
N THR A 19 -8.12 8.69 -20.57
CA THR A 19 -9.48 8.83 -21.07
C THR A 19 -9.44 8.41 -22.53
N ALA A 20 -9.44 7.10 -22.75
CA ALA A 20 -9.76 6.50 -24.01
C ALA A 20 -11.13 7.09 -24.37
N PRO A 21 -11.32 7.59 -25.60
CA PRO A 21 -12.57 8.21 -25.99
C PRO A 21 -13.71 7.23 -25.67
N VAL A 22 -14.65 7.67 -24.81
CA VAL A 22 -15.82 6.87 -24.41
C VAL A 22 -16.50 6.42 -25.69
N ALA A 23 -16.37 5.13 -25.97
CA ALA A 23 -16.90 4.57 -27.20
C ALA A 23 -18.42 4.62 -27.11
N THR A 24 -19.05 5.23 -28.11
CA THR A 24 -20.48 5.50 -28.08
C THR A 24 -21.25 4.17 -28.13
N PRO A 25 -22.21 3.93 -27.21
CA PRO A 25 -23.10 2.78 -27.28
C PRO A 25 -23.80 2.69 -28.64
N VAL A 26 -23.95 1.48 -29.16
CA VAL A 26 -24.66 1.21 -30.41
C VAL A 26 -25.90 0.38 -30.07
N GLU A 27 -27.07 0.86 -30.48
CA GLU A 27 -28.30 0.08 -30.42
C GLU A 27 -28.27 -0.95 -31.57
N ALA A 28 -28.39 -2.22 -31.24
CA ALA A 28 -28.43 -3.27 -32.24
C ALA A 28 -29.73 -3.19 -33.06
N THR A 29 -29.61 -3.01 -34.39
CA THR A 29 -30.77 -2.91 -35.28
C THR A 29 -31.26 -4.27 -35.81
N GLU A 30 -30.40 -5.28 -35.77
CA GLU A 30 -30.65 -6.64 -36.24
C GLU A 30 -30.00 -7.67 -35.29
N ALA A 31 -30.49 -8.91 -35.33
CA ALA A 31 -29.89 -9.99 -34.55
C ALA A 31 -28.49 -10.32 -35.08
N GLY A 32 -27.50 -10.41 -34.20
CA GLY A 32 -26.10 -10.59 -34.59
C GLY A 32 -25.19 -10.93 -33.42
N THR A 33 -23.91 -10.58 -33.57
CA THR A 33 -22.88 -10.75 -32.54
C THR A 33 -21.99 -9.51 -32.47
N GLY A 34 -21.16 -9.39 -31.44
CA GLY A 34 -20.15 -8.33 -31.36
C GLY A 34 -19.23 -8.28 -32.59
N PHE A 35 -18.95 -9.44 -33.22
CA PHE A 35 -18.15 -9.50 -34.45
C PHE A 35 -18.78 -8.81 -35.66
N THR A 36 -20.11 -8.71 -35.71
CA THR A 36 -20.83 -8.01 -36.79
C THR A 36 -21.06 -6.55 -36.47
N LEU A 37 -21.16 -6.21 -35.18
CA LEU A 37 -21.38 -4.85 -34.70
C LEU A 37 -20.11 -3.99 -34.74
N PHE A 38 -18.95 -4.59 -34.45
CA PHE A 38 -17.69 -3.88 -34.33
C PHE A 38 -16.67 -4.36 -35.39
N SER A 39 -16.09 -3.41 -36.12
CA SER A 39 -15.02 -3.68 -37.10
C SER A 39 -13.62 -3.36 -36.59
N ASP A 40 -13.51 -2.62 -35.47
CA ASP A 40 -12.24 -2.33 -34.81
C ASP A 40 -11.74 -3.59 -34.08
N ARG A 41 -10.54 -4.03 -34.45
CA ARG A 41 -9.88 -5.21 -33.85
C ARG A 41 -9.39 -4.98 -32.43
N ALA A 42 -9.34 -3.73 -31.98
CA ALA A 42 -9.06 -3.41 -30.58
C ALA A 42 -10.24 -3.76 -29.67
N VAL A 43 -11.46 -3.93 -30.20
CA VAL A 43 -12.61 -4.39 -29.43
C VAL A 43 -12.49 -5.90 -29.19
N VAL A 44 -12.52 -6.30 -27.93
CA VAL A 44 -12.29 -7.70 -27.50
C VAL A 44 -13.50 -8.34 -26.82
N ALA A 45 -14.39 -7.53 -26.29
CA ALA A 45 -15.64 -7.93 -25.67
C ALA A 45 -16.68 -6.82 -25.86
N MET A 46 -17.86 -7.01 -25.31
CA MET A 46 -18.91 -6.00 -25.34
C MET A 46 -19.68 -5.99 -24.03
N ARG A 47 -20.28 -4.85 -23.71
CA ARG A 47 -21.24 -4.72 -22.62
C ARG A 47 -22.63 -4.65 -23.24
N VAL A 48 -23.52 -5.56 -22.85
CA VAL A 48 -24.92 -5.59 -23.30
C VAL A 48 -25.78 -5.29 -22.09
N ASP A 49 -26.47 -4.14 -22.11
CA ASP A 49 -27.31 -3.66 -21.00
C ASP A 49 -26.61 -3.66 -19.63
N GLY A 50 -25.32 -3.26 -19.62
CA GLY A 50 -24.50 -3.23 -18.41
C GLY A 50 -23.70 -4.50 -18.13
N GLU A 51 -23.98 -5.63 -18.78
CA GLU A 51 -23.30 -6.91 -18.53
C GLU A 51 -22.16 -7.19 -19.53
N LEU A 52 -20.97 -7.57 -19.04
CA LEU A 52 -19.84 -7.98 -19.89
C LEU A 52 -20.10 -9.34 -20.55
N LYS A 53 -19.95 -9.41 -21.87
CA LYS A 53 -20.16 -10.61 -22.71
C LYS A 53 -19.08 -10.73 -23.79
N ASP A 54 -18.79 -11.97 -24.21
CA ASP A 54 -17.89 -12.22 -25.34
C ASP A 54 -18.44 -11.61 -26.64
N LEU A 55 -17.56 -11.27 -27.59
CA LEU A 55 -18.01 -10.86 -28.93
C LEU A 55 -18.82 -11.93 -29.67
N ALA A 56 -18.73 -13.19 -29.27
CA ALA A 56 -19.51 -14.29 -29.82
C ALA A 56 -20.94 -14.37 -29.27
N ALA A 57 -21.26 -13.65 -28.19
CA ALA A 57 -22.58 -13.67 -27.60
C ALA A 57 -23.62 -13.09 -28.57
N ALA A 58 -24.81 -13.68 -28.58
CA ALA A 58 -25.92 -13.20 -29.38
C ALA A 58 -26.43 -11.86 -28.85
N VAL A 59 -26.77 -10.97 -29.77
CA VAL A 59 -27.39 -9.66 -29.50
C VAL A 59 -28.72 -9.62 -30.21
N ALA A 60 -29.76 -9.11 -29.55
CA ALA A 60 -31.10 -8.93 -30.09
C ALA A 60 -31.34 -7.48 -30.57
N PRO A 61 -32.28 -7.26 -31.50
CA PRO A 61 -32.68 -5.91 -31.87
C PRO A 61 -33.19 -5.12 -30.65
N GLY A 62 -32.66 -3.92 -30.44
CA GLY A 62 -33.00 -3.04 -29.31
C GLY A 62 -32.04 -3.11 -28.12
N ASP A 63 -31.12 -4.09 -28.08
CA ASP A 63 -30.08 -4.16 -27.05
C ASP A 63 -29.12 -2.96 -27.17
N LEU A 64 -28.74 -2.36 -26.04
CA LEU A 64 -27.72 -1.32 -26.00
C LEU A 64 -26.34 -1.97 -25.82
N VAL A 65 -25.48 -1.85 -26.83
CA VAL A 65 -24.18 -2.53 -26.85
C VAL A 65 -23.02 -1.53 -26.84
N GLU A 66 -22.15 -1.66 -25.85
CA GLU A 66 -20.94 -0.85 -25.71
C GLU A 66 -19.70 -1.68 -26.06
N PRO A 67 -18.78 -1.19 -26.90
CA PRO A 67 -17.56 -1.93 -27.22
C PRO A 67 -16.55 -1.86 -26.07
N VAL A 68 -16.00 -3.01 -25.67
CA VAL A 68 -14.91 -3.09 -24.70
C VAL A 68 -13.60 -3.25 -25.46
N ARG A 69 -12.77 -2.21 -25.42
CA ARG A 69 -11.45 -2.21 -26.04
C ARG A 69 -10.41 -2.92 -25.16
N ILE A 70 -9.40 -3.53 -25.76
CA ILE A 70 -8.33 -4.25 -25.06
C ILE A 70 -7.50 -3.37 -24.12
N ASP A 71 -7.48 -2.06 -24.36
CA ASP A 71 -6.75 -1.05 -23.58
C ASP A 71 -7.58 -0.44 -22.43
N SER A 72 -8.87 -0.82 -22.29
CA SER A 72 -9.69 -0.41 -21.15
C SER A 72 -9.44 -1.28 -19.91
N PRO A 73 -9.84 -0.85 -18.70
CA PRO A 73 -9.72 -1.67 -17.49
C PRO A 73 -10.35 -3.06 -17.63
N ASP A 74 -11.58 -3.15 -18.16
CA ASP A 74 -12.25 -4.43 -18.45
C ASP A 74 -11.49 -5.23 -19.52
N GLY A 75 -11.00 -4.58 -20.57
CA GLY A 75 -10.23 -5.22 -21.63
C GLY A 75 -8.92 -5.84 -21.13
N LEU A 76 -8.22 -5.15 -20.23
CA LEU A 76 -7.02 -5.65 -19.57
C LEU A 76 -7.33 -6.86 -18.68
N ALA A 77 -8.42 -6.81 -17.90
CA ALA A 77 -8.87 -7.95 -17.10
C ALA A 77 -9.14 -9.18 -17.97
N ILE A 78 -9.84 -9.00 -19.10
CA ILE A 78 -10.14 -10.08 -20.07
C ILE A 78 -8.86 -10.62 -20.73
N LEU A 79 -7.93 -9.73 -21.12
CA LEU A 79 -6.63 -10.11 -21.68
C LEU A 79 -5.84 -10.98 -20.68
N ARG A 80 -5.76 -10.56 -19.42
CA ARG A 80 -5.02 -11.25 -18.36
C ARG A 80 -5.65 -12.59 -18.02
N HIS A 81 -6.97 -12.64 -17.92
CA HIS A 81 -7.71 -13.89 -17.72
C HIS A 81 -7.49 -14.87 -18.88
N SER A 82 -7.53 -14.39 -20.12
CA SER A 82 -7.23 -15.21 -21.30
C SER A 82 -5.77 -15.70 -21.33
N ALA A 83 -4.82 -14.89 -20.87
CA ALA A 83 -3.43 -15.29 -20.71
C ALA A 83 -3.25 -16.35 -19.60
N ALA A 84 -4.04 -16.29 -18.52
CA ALA A 84 -4.09 -17.31 -17.47
C ALA A 84 -4.55 -18.67 -18.02
N HIS A 85 -5.59 -18.70 -18.87
CA HIS A 85 -6.04 -19.93 -19.54
C HIS A 85 -4.98 -20.50 -20.49
N VAL A 86 -4.28 -19.65 -21.25
CA VAL A 86 -3.17 -20.09 -22.10
C VAL A 86 -2.04 -20.70 -21.26
N MET A 87 -1.77 -20.14 -20.09
CA MET A 87 -0.78 -20.65 -19.15
C MET A 87 -1.22 -22.00 -18.54
N ALA A 88 -2.47 -22.12 -18.10
CA ALA A 88 -3.03 -23.38 -17.59
C ALA A 88 -2.99 -24.51 -18.63
N GLN A 89 -3.39 -24.22 -19.88
CA GLN A 89 -3.25 -25.17 -20.99
C GLN A 89 -1.78 -25.56 -21.21
N ALA A 90 -0.85 -24.61 -21.15
CA ALA A 90 0.57 -24.87 -21.33
C ALA A 90 1.14 -25.78 -20.23
N VAL A 91 0.71 -25.57 -18.98
CA VAL A 91 1.05 -26.42 -17.83
C VAL A 91 0.54 -27.84 -18.05
N GLN A 92 -0.75 -28.03 -18.33
CA GLN A 92 -1.32 -29.39 -18.51
C GLN A 92 -0.78 -30.13 -19.74
N GLN A 93 -0.34 -29.42 -20.78
CA GLN A 93 0.36 -30.05 -21.90
C GLN A 93 1.77 -30.56 -21.55
N ILE A 94 2.43 -29.94 -20.57
CA ILE A 94 3.76 -30.35 -20.09
C ILE A 94 3.60 -31.43 -19.01
N ASN A 95 2.67 -31.22 -18.08
CA ASN A 95 2.32 -32.13 -17.00
C ASN A 95 0.81 -32.43 -17.01
N PRO A 96 0.37 -33.50 -17.68
CA PRO A 96 -1.04 -33.89 -17.73
C PRO A 96 -1.66 -34.29 -16.38
N GLU A 97 -0.85 -34.52 -15.34
CA GLU A 97 -1.36 -34.86 -14.01
C GLU A 97 -1.69 -33.61 -13.16
N ALA A 98 -1.24 -32.42 -13.58
CA ALA A 98 -1.50 -31.17 -12.88
C ALA A 98 -3.01 -30.86 -12.83
N LYS A 99 -3.53 -30.59 -11.63
CA LYS A 99 -4.96 -30.24 -11.42
C LYS A 99 -5.15 -28.74 -11.32
N LEU A 100 -6.22 -28.25 -11.94
CA LEU A 100 -6.55 -26.83 -12.03
C LEU A 100 -7.28 -26.36 -10.76
N GLY A 101 -6.74 -25.31 -10.14
CA GLY A 101 -7.41 -24.52 -9.11
C GLY A 101 -8.13 -23.30 -9.71
N ILE A 102 -7.88 -22.12 -9.13
CA ILE A 102 -8.48 -20.83 -9.54
C ILE A 102 -7.42 -20.00 -10.30
N GLY A 103 -7.84 -19.29 -11.35
CA GLY A 103 -6.94 -18.45 -12.15
C GLY A 103 -7.47 -17.06 -12.50
N PRO A 104 -7.63 -16.15 -11.53
CA PRO A 104 -8.25 -14.86 -11.77
C PRO A 104 -7.25 -13.84 -12.36
N PRO A 105 -7.74 -12.84 -13.11
CA PRO A 105 -6.96 -11.63 -13.36
C PRO A 105 -6.78 -10.84 -12.05
N VAL A 106 -5.65 -10.14 -11.94
CA VAL A 106 -5.34 -9.17 -10.87
C VAL A 106 -4.94 -7.83 -11.48
N ALA A 107 -4.82 -6.78 -10.65
CA ALA A 107 -4.62 -5.39 -11.07
C ALA A 107 -3.49 -5.17 -12.11
N ASP A 108 -2.39 -5.94 -12.04
CA ASP A 108 -1.26 -5.86 -12.99
C ASP A 108 -0.94 -7.19 -13.68
N GLY A 109 -1.83 -8.18 -13.61
CA GLY A 109 -1.52 -9.48 -14.16
C GLY A 109 -2.56 -10.53 -13.90
N PHE A 110 -2.10 -11.76 -13.64
CA PHE A 110 -2.94 -12.90 -13.34
C PHE A 110 -2.11 -13.92 -12.54
N TYR A 111 -2.80 -14.85 -11.92
CA TYR A 111 -2.17 -16.07 -11.45
C TYR A 111 -3.03 -17.28 -11.82
N PHE A 112 -2.49 -18.48 -11.61
CA PHE A 112 -3.26 -19.72 -11.65
C PHE A 112 -2.68 -20.71 -10.64
N ASP A 113 -3.56 -21.34 -9.86
CA ASP A 113 -3.20 -22.34 -8.87
C ASP A 113 -3.24 -23.76 -9.45
N PHE A 114 -2.21 -24.55 -9.12
CA PHE A 114 -2.10 -25.93 -9.56
C PHE A 114 -1.81 -26.86 -8.40
N ASP A 115 -2.48 -28.00 -8.39
CA ASP A 115 -2.07 -29.15 -7.59
C ASP A 115 -1.13 -30.01 -8.43
N VAL A 116 0.11 -30.11 -7.97
CA VAL A 116 1.20 -30.82 -8.65
C VAL A 116 1.99 -31.60 -7.62
N ALA A 117 2.43 -32.80 -7.98
CA ALA A 117 3.25 -33.64 -7.11
C ALA A 117 4.62 -32.99 -6.79
N ASP A 118 5.23 -32.37 -7.81
CA ASP A 118 6.51 -31.68 -7.70
C ASP A 118 6.30 -30.16 -7.85
N PRO A 119 6.82 -29.33 -6.92
CA PRO A 119 6.76 -27.88 -7.02
C PRO A 119 7.44 -27.33 -8.27
N PHE A 120 6.88 -26.27 -8.87
CA PHE A 120 7.48 -25.65 -10.06
C PHE A 120 8.82 -24.98 -9.75
N THR A 121 9.74 -25.10 -10.71
CA THR A 121 11.06 -24.48 -10.69
C THR A 121 11.15 -23.32 -11.70
N PRO A 122 12.18 -22.45 -11.59
CA PRO A 122 12.44 -21.42 -12.62
C PRO A 122 12.66 -22.00 -14.03
N GLU A 123 13.17 -23.23 -14.12
CA GLU A 123 13.33 -23.96 -15.38
C GLU A 123 11.97 -24.36 -15.98
N ASP A 124 11.02 -24.77 -15.14
CA ASP A 124 9.65 -25.08 -15.58
C ASP A 124 8.97 -23.84 -16.15
N LEU A 125 9.15 -22.67 -15.53
CA LEU A 125 8.62 -21.40 -16.07
C LEU A 125 9.12 -21.09 -17.48
N LYS A 126 10.38 -21.43 -17.80
CA LYS A 126 10.93 -21.27 -19.16
C LYS A 126 10.26 -22.24 -20.15
N ALA A 127 10.02 -23.48 -19.73
CA ALA A 127 9.34 -24.49 -20.55
C ALA A 127 7.87 -24.12 -20.79
N ILE A 128 7.15 -23.71 -19.74
CA ILE A 128 5.77 -23.24 -19.80
C ILE A 128 5.66 -22.03 -20.72
N SER A 129 6.52 -21.01 -20.54
CA SER A 129 6.53 -19.82 -21.41
C SER A 129 6.71 -20.18 -22.88
N LYS A 130 7.62 -21.11 -23.20
CA LYS A 130 7.82 -21.58 -24.59
C LYS A 130 6.57 -22.26 -25.15
N ASN A 131 5.85 -23.02 -24.33
CA ASN A 131 4.61 -23.68 -24.75
C ASN A 131 3.43 -22.70 -24.87
N MET A 132 3.30 -21.72 -23.98
CA MET A 132 2.37 -20.60 -24.13
C MET A 132 2.57 -19.88 -25.46
N GLU A 133 3.82 -19.57 -25.83
CA GLU A 133 4.12 -18.92 -27.11
C GLU A 133 3.66 -19.76 -28.31
N ARG A 134 3.78 -21.10 -28.21
CA ARG A 134 3.27 -22.02 -29.24
C ARG A 134 1.74 -21.95 -29.35
N ILE A 135 1.02 -21.97 -28.22
CA ILE A 135 -0.44 -21.88 -28.17
C ILE A 135 -0.92 -20.55 -28.76
N ILE A 136 -0.31 -19.43 -28.37
CA ILE A 136 -0.62 -18.09 -28.89
C ILE A 136 -0.44 -18.02 -30.40
N ARG A 137 0.66 -18.60 -30.92
CA ARG A 137 0.93 -18.64 -32.37
C ARG A 137 -0.05 -19.53 -33.15
N GLN A 138 -0.58 -20.58 -32.51
CA GLN A 138 -1.63 -21.42 -33.11
C GLN A 138 -2.94 -20.63 -33.31
N GLY A 139 -3.23 -19.65 -32.45
CA GLY A 139 -4.41 -18.81 -32.58
C GLY A 139 -5.72 -19.56 -32.38
N GLN A 140 -5.73 -20.49 -31.41
CA GLN A 140 -6.92 -21.21 -30.95
C GLN A 140 -8.02 -20.20 -30.58
N ARG A 141 -9.27 -20.49 -30.95
CA ARG A 141 -10.46 -19.69 -30.61
C ARG A 141 -10.94 -20.06 -29.21
N PHE A 142 -11.24 -19.08 -28.38
CA PHE A 142 -11.95 -19.31 -27.14
C PHE A 142 -13.45 -19.46 -27.45
N THR A 143 -14.04 -20.57 -27.04
CA THR A 143 -15.46 -20.88 -27.31
C THR A 143 -16.18 -21.11 -26.00
N ARG A 144 -17.14 -20.24 -25.68
CA ARG A 144 -18.01 -20.39 -24.51
C ARG A 144 -19.08 -21.44 -24.78
N ARG A 145 -19.20 -22.43 -23.89
CA ARG A 145 -20.29 -23.42 -23.89
C ARG A 145 -21.06 -23.34 -22.57
N VAL A 146 -22.36 -23.06 -22.64
CA VAL A 146 -23.27 -23.21 -21.48
C VAL A 146 -23.50 -24.70 -21.26
N VAL A 147 -23.37 -25.14 -20.01
CA VAL A 147 -23.50 -26.54 -19.62
C VAL A 147 -24.44 -26.70 -18.43
N SER A 148 -25.11 -27.84 -18.37
CA SER A 148 -25.77 -28.28 -17.14
C SER A 148 -24.74 -28.66 -16.07
N GLU A 149 -25.19 -28.76 -14.82
CA GLU A 149 -24.32 -29.17 -13.70
C GLU A 149 -23.80 -30.61 -13.87
N GLU A 150 -24.62 -31.51 -14.43
CA GLU A 150 -24.23 -32.89 -14.74
C GLU A 150 -23.14 -32.91 -15.82
N GLU A 151 -23.35 -32.20 -16.94
CA GLU A 151 -22.33 -32.07 -17.99
C GLU A 151 -21.04 -31.42 -17.47
N ALA A 152 -21.14 -30.39 -16.63
CA ALA A 152 -19.97 -29.75 -16.04
C ALA A 152 -19.15 -30.74 -15.19
N ARG A 153 -19.82 -31.57 -14.38
CA ARG A 153 -19.15 -32.62 -13.59
C ARG A 153 -18.52 -33.69 -14.45
N GLU A 154 -19.16 -34.09 -15.54
CA GLU A 154 -18.57 -35.04 -16.49
C GLU A 154 -17.31 -34.46 -17.16
N LEU A 155 -17.38 -33.20 -17.62
CA LEU A 155 -16.28 -32.52 -18.28
C LEU A 155 -15.09 -32.26 -17.34
N MET A 156 -15.36 -32.02 -16.05
CA MET A 156 -14.37 -31.73 -15.01
C MET A 156 -14.06 -32.94 -14.12
N ALA A 157 -14.40 -34.16 -14.55
CA ALA A 157 -14.28 -35.36 -13.70
C ALA A 157 -12.86 -35.63 -13.20
N GLN A 158 -11.84 -35.12 -13.90
CA GLN A 158 -10.43 -35.26 -13.52
C GLN A 158 -9.89 -34.05 -12.75
N GLU A 159 -10.71 -33.02 -12.50
CA GLU A 159 -10.34 -31.75 -11.86
C GLU A 159 -11.07 -31.61 -10.51
N PRO A 160 -10.52 -32.16 -9.41
CA PRO A 160 -11.23 -32.25 -8.13
C PRO A 160 -11.64 -30.87 -7.57
N TYR A 161 -10.80 -29.86 -7.75
CA TYR A 161 -11.08 -28.49 -7.29
C TYR A 161 -12.21 -27.84 -8.09
N LYS A 162 -12.27 -28.06 -9.41
CA LYS A 162 -13.39 -27.56 -10.25
C LYS A 162 -14.70 -28.27 -9.90
N LEU A 163 -14.67 -29.56 -9.53
CA LEU A 163 -15.86 -30.27 -9.04
C LEU A 163 -16.40 -29.67 -7.73
N GLU A 164 -15.52 -29.22 -6.83
CA GLU A 164 -15.93 -28.49 -5.62
C GLU A 164 -16.61 -27.17 -5.99
N LEU A 165 -16.02 -26.38 -6.88
CA LEU A 165 -16.58 -25.10 -7.34
C LEU A 165 -17.97 -25.26 -7.99
N ILE A 166 -18.18 -26.31 -8.79
CA ILE A 166 -19.51 -26.62 -9.35
C ILE A 166 -20.56 -26.81 -8.24
N GLY A 167 -20.17 -27.39 -7.11
CA GLY A 167 -21.04 -27.57 -5.94
C GLY A 167 -21.43 -26.28 -5.22
N LEU A 168 -20.72 -25.17 -5.47
CA LEU A 168 -20.97 -23.84 -4.92
C LEU A 168 -21.84 -22.96 -5.85
N LYS A 169 -22.30 -23.51 -6.98
CA LYS A 169 -23.16 -22.81 -7.94
C LYS A 169 -24.41 -22.23 -7.25
N GLY A 170 -24.66 -20.95 -7.49
CA GLY A 170 -25.86 -20.25 -7.00
C GLY A 170 -25.66 -19.50 -5.69
N GLY A 171 -24.46 -19.55 -5.09
CA GLY A 171 -24.12 -18.65 -3.99
C GLY A 171 -24.01 -17.19 -4.44
N SER A 172 -24.29 -16.25 -3.53
CA SER A 172 -24.02 -14.83 -3.76
C SER A 172 -22.51 -14.62 -3.95
N SER A 173 -22.10 -13.47 -4.51
CA SER A 173 -20.68 -13.08 -4.55
C SER A 173 -20.04 -12.96 -3.16
N GLU A 174 -20.84 -12.96 -2.08
CA GLU A 174 -20.38 -13.00 -0.68
C GLU A 174 -20.18 -14.45 -0.18
N GLU A 175 -20.92 -15.42 -0.73
CA GLU A 175 -20.74 -16.86 -0.43
C GLU A 175 -19.58 -17.48 -1.23
N LEU A 176 -19.30 -16.92 -2.41
CA LEU A 176 -18.11 -17.17 -3.21
C LEU A 176 -16.98 -16.30 -2.65
N GLY A 177 -15.90 -16.89 -2.15
CA GLY A 177 -14.86 -16.15 -1.43
C GLY A 177 -14.19 -15.03 -2.23
N GLU A 178 -13.37 -14.24 -1.53
CA GLU A 178 -12.58 -13.14 -2.11
C GLU A 178 -11.36 -13.62 -2.93
N ASP A 179 -11.10 -14.93 -2.98
CA ASP A 179 -9.93 -15.53 -3.64
C ASP A 179 -10.15 -15.85 -5.13
N GLY A 180 -11.17 -15.24 -5.74
CA GLY A 180 -11.43 -15.30 -7.18
C GLY A 180 -12.36 -16.42 -7.63
N GLU A 181 -13.03 -17.12 -6.70
CA GLU A 181 -14.00 -18.18 -7.01
C GLU A 181 -15.12 -17.69 -7.96
N SER A 182 -15.51 -16.41 -7.82
CA SER A 182 -16.55 -15.76 -8.62
C SER A 182 -16.24 -15.66 -10.12
N VAL A 183 -14.96 -15.80 -10.49
CA VAL A 183 -14.47 -15.83 -11.88
C VAL A 183 -14.73 -17.19 -12.52
N GLU A 184 -14.68 -18.25 -11.71
CA GLU A 184 -14.85 -19.64 -12.13
C GLU A 184 -16.33 -20.05 -12.12
N VAL A 185 -17.05 -19.67 -11.06
CA VAL A 185 -18.47 -19.97 -10.84
C VAL A 185 -19.16 -18.74 -10.24
N GLY A 186 -20.28 -18.31 -10.82
CA GLY A 186 -21.03 -17.15 -10.33
C GLY A 186 -22.17 -16.76 -11.27
N GLY A 187 -23.37 -16.57 -10.73
CA GLY A 187 -24.60 -16.34 -11.51
C GLY A 187 -25.44 -17.60 -11.76
N ALA A 188 -26.49 -17.48 -12.57
CA ALA A 188 -27.50 -18.53 -12.74
C ALA A 188 -27.05 -19.74 -13.60
N GLU A 189 -26.03 -19.57 -14.46
CA GLU A 189 -25.59 -20.56 -15.45
C GLU A 189 -24.15 -21.05 -15.20
N LEU A 190 -23.85 -22.30 -15.58
CA LEU A 190 -22.48 -22.82 -15.60
C LEU A 190 -21.94 -22.82 -17.04
N THR A 191 -20.66 -22.48 -17.18
CA THR A 191 -20.01 -22.39 -18.47
C THR A 191 -18.63 -23.02 -18.47
N VAL A 192 -18.28 -23.59 -19.61
CA VAL A 192 -16.94 -24.10 -19.91
C VAL A 192 -16.41 -23.34 -21.12
N TYR A 193 -15.17 -22.88 -21.03
CA TYR A 193 -14.46 -22.33 -22.18
C TYR A 193 -13.57 -23.40 -22.79
N GLU A 194 -13.74 -23.60 -24.09
CA GLU A 194 -12.95 -24.51 -24.89
C GLU A 194 -11.97 -23.71 -25.77
N ASN A 195 -10.70 -24.11 -25.76
CA ASN A 195 -9.73 -23.60 -26.73
C ASN A 195 -9.77 -24.51 -27.96
N VAL A 196 -10.29 -23.97 -29.07
CA VAL A 196 -10.69 -24.74 -30.25
C VAL A 196 -9.86 -24.35 -31.47
N ASP A 197 -9.53 -25.31 -32.33
CA ASP A 197 -8.94 -25.04 -33.63
C ASP A 197 -9.87 -24.19 -34.51
N GLY A 198 -9.33 -23.10 -35.06
CA GLY A 198 -10.05 -22.16 -35.91
C GLY A 198 -10.62 -22.74 -37.21
N LYS A 199 -10.06 -23.86 -37.68
CA LYS A 199 -10.36 -24.48 -38.97
C LYS A 199 -11.06 -25.82 -38.82
N THR A 200 -10.60 -26.67 -37.90
CA THR A 200 -11.13 -28.04 -37.76
C THR A 200 -12.24 -28.15 -36.72
N GLY A 201 -12.32 -27.21 -35.76
CA GLY A 201 -13.24 -27.31 -34.63
C GLY A 201 -12.79 -28.30 -33.55
N GLU A 202 -11.56 -28.80 -33.61
CA GLU A 202 -10.98 -29.68 -32.59
C GLU A 202 -10.77 -28.92 -31.27
N VAL A 203 -11.21 -29.50 -30.15
CA VAL A 203 -11.02 -28.94 -28.81
C VAL A 203 -9.65 -29.38 -28.29
N PHE A 204 -8.73 -28.42 -28.13
CA PHE A 204 -7.39 -28.68 -27.60
C PHE A 204 -7.34 -28.72 -26.07
N TRP A 205 -8.20 -27.94 -25.42
CA TRP A 205 -8.22 -27.77 -23.97
C TRP A 205 -9.55 -27.15 -23.55
N ARG A 206 -9.94 -27.35 -22.29
CA ARG A 206 -11.17 -26.79 -21.72
C ARG A 206 -10.99 -26.47 -20.24
N ASP A 207 -11.72 -25.49 -19.75
CA ASP A 207 -11.80 -25.18 -18.32
C ASP A 207 -13.18 -24.63 -17.94
N LEU A 208 -13.58 -24.90 -16.70
CA LEU A 208 -14.75 -24.28 -16.08
C LEU A 208 -14.43 -22.82 -15.83
N CYS A 209 -15.19 -21.91 -16.42
CA CYS A 209 -14.95 -20.46 -16.30
C CYS A 209 -16.17 -19.69 -16.78
N ARG A 210 -16.47 -18.55 -16.18
CA ARG A 210 -17.56 -17.65 -16.59
C ARG A 210 -17.21 -16.78 -17.81
N GLY A 211 -15.94 -16.37 -17.91
CA GLY A 211 -15.41 -15.39 -18.85
C GLY A 211 -15.95 -13.97 -18.60
N PRO A 212 -15.93 -13.08 -19.61
CA PRO A 212 -15.59 -13.34 -21.02
C PRO A 212 -14.09 -13.54 -21.27
N HIS A 213 -13.77 -14.04 -22.47
CA HIS A 213 -12.39 -14.21 -22.97
C HIS A 213 -12.14 -13.43 -24.26
N LEU A 214 -10.86 -13.27 -24.61
CA LEU A 214 -10.47 -12.78 -25.93
C LEU A 214 -11.04 -13.68 -27.04
N PRO A 215 -11.31 -13.18 -28.25
CA PRO A 215 -11.76 -14.01 -29.37
C PRO A 215 -10.81 -15.16 -29.77
N SER A 216 -9.50 -14.96 -29.56
CA SER A 216 -8.47 -15.93 -29.91
C SER A 216 -7.24 -15.74 -29.04
N THR A 217 -6.56 -16.86 -28.73
CA THR A 217 -5.24 -16.89 -28.07
C THR A 217 -4.20 -16.03 -28.81
N ARG A 218 -4.36 -15.79 -30.11
CA ARG A 218 -3.45 -14.92 -30.88
C ARG A 218 -3.49 -13.46 -30.43
N MET A 219 -4.61 -13.00 -29.85
CA MET A 219 -4.77 -11.63 -29.36
C MET A 219 -4.03 -11.38 -28.05
N VAL A 220 -3.60 -12.42 -27.33
CA VAL A 220 -2.68 -12.28 -26.18
C VAL A 220 -1.34 -11.67 -26.63
N GLY A 221 -0.94 -11.91 -27.89
CA GLY A 221 0.22 -11.27 -28.48
C GLY A 221 1.54 -11.66 -27.80
N ASN A 222 2.43 -10.68 -27.65
CA ASN A 222 3.76 -10.84 -27.05
C ASN A 222 4.03 -9.88 -25.87
N GLY A 223 2.98 -9.23 -25.36
CA GLY A 223 3.02 -8.32 -24.22
C GLY A 223 2.83 -9.02 -22.88
N TRP A 224 3.31 -10.25 -22.71
CA TRP A 224 3.14 -11.03 -21.47
C TRP A 224 4.46 -11.59 -20.94
N ALA A 225 4.51 -11.89 -19.64
CA ALA A 225 5.62 -12.58 -19.00
C ALA A 225 5.16 -13.34 -17.75
N LEU A 226 5.74 -14.52 -17.49
CA LEU A 226 5.62 -15.20 -16.19
C LEU A 226 6.65 -14.63 -15.22
N SER A 227 6.29 -14.46 -13.95
CA SER A 227 7.11 -13.75 -12.96
C SER A 227 7.67 -14.65 -11.87
N ARG A 228 6.82 -15.21 -11.00
CA ARG A 228 7.24 -16.02 -9.84
C ARG A 228 6.29 -17.20 -9.60
N VAL A 229 6.80 -18.18 -8.86
CA VAL A 229 6.02 -19.26 -8.25
C VAL A 229 5.87 -18.97 -6.76
N ALA A 230 4.70 -19.23 -6.19
CA ALA A 230 4.46 -19.18 -4.75
C ALA A 230 3.66 -20.40 -4.30
N ALA A 231 3.72 -20.72 -3.01
CA ALA A 231 2.75 -21.63 -2.42
C ALA A 231 1.47 -20.87 -2.07
N ALA A 232 0.33 -21.47 -2.36
CA ALA A 232 -0.99 -20.97 -1.96
C ALA A 232 -1.74 -22.09 -1.22
N TYR A 233 -2.80 -21.74 -0.50
CA TYR A 233 -3.71 -22.72 0.05
C TYR A 233 -5.04 -22.60 -0.65
N TRP A 234 -5.68 -23.74 -0.94
CA TRP A 234 -6.99 -23.75 -1.58
C TRP A 234 -8.00 -22.91 -0.77
N ARG A 235 -8.65 -21.94 -1.42
CA ARG A 235 -9.61 -21.00 -0.81
C ARG A 235 -9.06 -20.24 0.40
N GLY A 236 -7.77 -19.90 0.37
CA GLY A 236 -7.12 -19.02 1.35
C GLY A 236 -6.94 -19.60 2.75
N SER A 237 -7.23 -20.90 2.94
CA SER A 237 -7.26 -21.53 4.26
C SER A 237 -6.11 -22.52 4.44
N GLU A 238 -5.25 -22.28 5.43
CA GLU A 238 -4.14 -23.19 5.82
C GLU A 238 -4.59 -24.62 6.21
N LYS A 239 -5.90 -24.83 6.41
CA LYS A 239 -6.48 -26.15 6.68
C LYS A 239 -6.68 -26.98 5.42
N ASN A 240 -6.63 -26.36 4.25
CA ASN A 240 -6.87 -26.98 2.95
C ASN A 240 -5.55 -27.40 2.29
N PRO A 241 -5.58 -28.21 1.20
CA PRO A 241 -4.39 -28.60 0.47
C PRO A 241 -3.57 -27.39 0.02
N GLN A 242 -2.24 -27.53 0.08
CA GLN A 242 -1.31 -26.55 -0.45
C GLN A 242 -1.20 -26.72 -1.97
N LEU A 243 -1.35 -25.62 -2.70
CA LEU A 243 -1.23 -25.54 -4.15
C LEU A 243 0.03 -24.74 -4.55
N GLN A 244 0.41 -24.86 -5.81
CA GLN A 244 1.47 -24.07 -6.43
C GLN A 244 0.85 -23.00 -7.34
N ARG A 245 1.11 -21.74 -7.02
CA ARG A 245 0.62 -20.57 -7.75
C ARG A 245 1.68 -20.07 -8.74
N ILE A 246 1.34 -19.97 -10.02
CA ILE A 246 2.19 -19.30 -11.02
C ILE A 246 1.62 -17.91 -11.29
N TYR A 247 2.45 -16.88 -11.10
CA TYR A 247 2.10 -15.49 -11.43
C TYR A 247 2.58 -15.11 -12.84
N GLY A 248 1.79 -14.27 -13.51
CA GLY A 248 2.14 -13.66 -14.79
C GLY A 248 1.52 -12.29 -14.97
N THR A 249 1.94 -11.58 -16.01
CA THR A 249 1.39 -10.29 -16.43
C THR A 249 1.12 -10.29 -17.93
N ALA A 250 0.12 -9.54 -18.38
CA ALA A 250 -0.23 -9.39 -19.79
C ALA A 250 -0.70 -7.95 -20.09
N TRP A 251 -0.22 -7.42 -21.22
CA TRP A 251 -0.43 -6.07 -21.72
C TRP A 251 -0.74 -6.11 -23.22
N PRO A 252 -1.53 -5.16 -23.75
CA PRO A 252 -1.87 -5.11 -25.18
C PRO A 252 -0.64 -5.11 -26.10
N THR A 253 0.46 -4.51 -25.66
CA THR A 253 1.70 -4.40 -26.44
C THR A 253 2.96 -4.81 -25.67
N LYS A 254 4.01 -5.16 -26.42
CA LYS A 254 5.35 -5.44 -25.85
C LYS A 254 5.98 -4.21 -25.19
N ASP A 255 5.67 -3.01 -25.66
CA ASP A 255 6.25 -1.79 -25.11
C ASP A 255 5.61 -1.44 -23.76
N GLU A 256 4.32 -1.69 -23.58
CA GLU A 256 3.65 -1.60 -22.27
C GLU A 256 4.19 -2.62 -21.27
N LEU A 257 4.42 -3.87 -21.71
CA LEU A 257 5.09 -4.88 -20.86
C LEU A 257 6.47 -4.39 -20.41
N ARG A 258 7.27 -3.83 -21.33
CA ARG A 258 8.59 -3.29 -20.99
C ARG A 258 8.49 -2.10 -20.04
N ALA A 259 7.51 -1.23 -20.23
CA ALA A 259 7.25 -0.12 -19.33
C ALA A 259 6.90 -0.61 -17.92
N TYR A 260 6.01 -1.61 -17.80
CA TYR A 260 5.69 -2.27 -16.54
C TYR A 260 6.93 -2.90 -15.89
N GLN A 261 7.69 -3.70 -16.63
CA GLN A 261 8.93 -4.32 -16.12
C GLN A 261 9.95 -3.27 -15.66
N GLY A 262 10.08 -2.16 -16.39
CA GLY A 262 10.91 -1.03 -15.99
C GLY A 262 10.46 -0.38 -14.68
N ARG A 263 9.14 -0.22 -14.45
CA ARG A 263 8.59 0.25 -13.17
C ARG A 263 8.89 -0.71 -12.03
N VAL A 264 8.69 -2.01 -12.24
CA VAL A 264 9.00 -3.05 -11.23
C VAL A 264 10.49 -3.07 -10.89
N GLU A 265 11.38 -3.00 -11.89
CA GLU A 265 12.82 -2.94 -11.65
C GLU A 265 13.24 -1.70 -10.86
N GLU A 266 12.64 -0.54 -11.15
CA GLU A 266 12.89 0.69 -10.42
C GLU A 266 12.35 0.62 -8.98
N ALA A 267 11.16 0.04 -8.78
CA ALA A 267 10.61 -0.21 -7.43
C ALA A 267 11.52 -1.12 -6.60
N LEU A 268 12.04 -2.20 -7.18
CA LEU A 268 12.99 -3.11 -6.51
C LEU A 268 14.31 -2.42 -6.13
N LYS A 269 14.78 -1.47 -6.94
CA LYS A 269 15.95 -0.65 -6.58
C LYS A 269 15.65 0.29 -5.41
N ARG A 270 14.39 0.67 -5.22
CA ARG A 270 13.94 1.58 -4.17
C ARG A 270 13.48 0.89 -2.89
N ASP A 271 13.40 -0.44 -2.89
CA ASP A 271 13.00 -1.23 -1.71
C ASP A 271 13.77 -0.79 -0.46
N HIS A 272 13.03 -0.28 0.51
CA HIS A 272 13.60 0.25 1.76
C HIS A 272 14.36 -0.81 2.54
N ARG A 273 14.06 -2.11 2.41
CA ARG A 273 14.80 -3.18 3.09
C ARG A 273 16.21 -3.32 2.53
N ARG A 274 16.33 -3.25 1.20
CA ARG A 274 17.61 -3.26 0.49
C ARG A 274 18.40 -2.00 0.81
N LEU A 275 17.79 -0.83 0.65
CA LEU A 275 18.42 0.46 0.93
C LEU A 275 18.76 0.63 2.41
N GLY A 276 17.91 0.15 3.31
CA GLY A 276 18.10 0.20 4.76
C GLY A 276 19.34 -0.57 5.19
N ALA A 277 19.59 -1.74 4.59
CA ALA A 277 20.83 -2.49 4.79
C ALA A 277 22.04 -1.81 4.13
N GLU A 278 21.91 -1.38 2.87
CA GLU A 278 23.01 -0.73 2.12
C GLU A 278 23.50 0.57 2.77
N LEU A 279 22.58 1.34 3.37
CA LEU A 279 22.85 2.63 3.98
C LEU A 279 23.03 2.57 5.50
N ASP A 280 22.94 1.38 6.11
CA ASP A 280 23.07 1.15 7.55
C ASP A 280 22.03 1.95 8.37
N LEU A 281 20.76 1.86 7.98
CA LEU A 281 19.66 2.62 8.60
C LEU A 281 18.94 1.81 9.69
N PHE A 282 18.62 0.56 9.42
CA PHE A 282 17.89 -0.32 10.34
C PHE A 282 18.08 -1.80 9.99
N SER A 283 17.71 -2.68 10.92
CA SER A 283 17.70 -4.13 10.74
C SER A 283 16.52 -4.79 11.45
N PHE A 284 16.32 -6.08 11.18
CA PHE A 284 15.34 -6.95 11.85
C PHE A 284 16.08 -8.20 12.37
N PRO A 285 16.71 -8.14 13.57
CA PRO A 285 17.39 -9.30 14.15
C PRO A 285 16.41 -10.43 14.48
N ASP A 286 16.74 -11.65 14.09
CA ASP A 286 15.88 -12.84 14.30
C ASP A 286 15.60 -13.08 15.79
N GLU A 287 16.54 -12.72 16.68
CA GLU A 287 16.43 -12.88 18.13
C GLU A 287 15.31 -12.02 18.75
N ILE A 288 14.92 -10.92 18.11
CA ILE A 288 13.86 -10.03 18.59
C ILE A 288 12.49 -10.52 18.12
N GLY A 289 12.44 -11.14 16.94
CA GLY A 289 11.22 -11.63 16.31
C GLY A 289 10.71 -10.73 15.19
N SER A 290 9.84 -11.32 14.35
CA SER A 290 9.38 -10.69 13.11
C SER A 290 8.56 -9.41 13.36
N GLY A 291 8.79 -8.40 12.51
CA GLY A 291 8.04 -7.14 12.52
C GLY A 291 8.46 -6.17 13.63
N LEU A 292 9.66 -6.32 14.19
CA LEU A 292 10.21 -5.46 15.23
C LEU A 292 11.57 -4.90 14.75
N ALA A 293 11.55 -3.67 14.24
CA ALA A 293 12.73 -3.03 13.64
C ALA A 293 13.68 -2.46 14.70
N VAL A 294 14.99 -2.52 14.42
CA VAL A 294 16.04 -1.84 15.19
C VAL A 294 16.67 -0.75 14.33
N PHE A 295 16.51 0.51 14.73
CA PHE A 295 17.12 1.64 14.04
C PHE A 295 18.60 1.80 14.44
N HIS A 296 19.48 1.80 13.45
CA HIS A 296 20.92 2.01 13.62
C HIS A 296 21.23 3.51 13.76
N PRO A 297 22.46 3.94 14.13
CA PRO A 297 22.74 5.36 14.37
C PRO A 297 22.32 6.31 13.23
N LYS A 298 22.52 5.93 11.96
CA LYS A 298 22.09 6.76 10.82
C LYS A 298 20.57 6.81 10.68
N GLY A 299 19.88 5.68 10.81
CA GLY A 299 18.41 5.65 10.81
C GLY A 299 17.82 6.37 12.01
N GLY A 300 18.46 6.28 13.17
CA GLY A 300 18.08 6.99 14.39
C GLY A 300 18.14 8.52 14.24
N ILE A 301 19.14 9.04 13.51
CA ILE A 301 19.20 10.47 13.16
C ILE A 301 18.00 10.86 12.31
N ILE A 302 17.75 10.16 11.20
CA ILE A 302 16.63 10.47 10.31
C ILE A 302 15.31 10.44 11.09
N ARG A 303 15.08 9.36 11.87
CA ARG A 303 13.91 9.22 12.72
C ARG A 303 13.75 10.38 13.70
N ARG A 304 14.82 10.76 14.40
CA ARG A 304 14.81 11.91 15.33
C ARG A 304 14.45 13.20 14.61
N GLU A 305 15.07 13.49 13.46
CA GLU A 305 14.75 14.71 12.69
C GLU A 305 13.29 14.76 12.26
N MET A 306 12.71 13.61 11.87
CA MET A 306 11.29 13.49 11.53
C MET A 306 10.40 13.78 12.75
N GLU A 307 10.68 13.13 13.87
CA GLU A 307 9.93 13.29 15.12
C GLU A 307 10.04 14.74 15.63
N ASP A 308 11.24 15.30 15.71
CA ASP A 308 11.48 16.67 16.19
C ASP A 308 10.81 17.73 15.31
N TYR A 309 10.84 17.54 13.98
CA TYR A 309 10.12 18.43 13.08
C TYR A 309 8.62 18.37 13.32
N SER A 310 8.08 17.17 13.42
CA SER A 310 6.68 16.95 13.74
C SER A 310 6.33 17.57 15.10
N ARG A 311 7.16 17.41 16.15
CA ARG A 311 6.92 18.04 17.47
C ARG A 311 6.71 19.55 17.34
N ARG A 312 7.66 20.25 16.71
CA ARG A 312 7.60 21.72 16.53
C ARG A 312 6.34 22.16 15.77
N ARG A 313 5.95 21.38 14.75
CA ARG A 313 4.75 21.65 13.94
C ARG A 313 3.48 21.48 14.76
N HIS A 314 3.40 20.46 15.61
CA HIS A 314 2.29 20.23 16.54
C HIS A 314 2.16 21.31 17.61
N GLU A 315 3.29 21.71 18.23
CA GLU A 315 3.30 22.80 19.21
C GLU A 315 2.78 24.11 18.60
N THR A 316 3.25 24.44 17.40
CA THR A 316 2.80 25.64 16.66
C THR A 316 1.31 25.58 16.31
N ALA A 317 0.79 24.38 16.04
CA ALA A 317 -0.62 24.14 15.75
C ALA A 317 -1.52 24.00 17.00
N GLY A 318 -0.97 24.22 18.20
CA GLY A 318 -1.73 24.22 19.46
C GLY A 318 -2.13 22.82 19.96
N TYR A 319 -1.29 21.81 19.71
CA TYR A 319 -1.45 20.47 20.28
C TYR A 319 -0.76 20.37 21.65
N GLU A 320 -1.40 19.67 22.58
CA GLU A 320 -0.88 19.35 23.90
C GLU A 320 -0.29 17.94 23.92
N PHE A 321 0.98 17.85 24.31
CA PHE A 321 1.72 16.59 24.33
C PHE A 321 1.36 15.77 25.57
N VAL A 322 1.01 14.50 25.34
CA VAL A 322 0.71 13.52 26.40
C VAL A 322 1.53 12.26 26.20
N TYR A 323 1.63 11.45 27.26
CA TYR A 323 2.32 10.16 27.24
C TYR A 323 1.48 9.14 27.99
N SER A 324 1.26 7.97 27.40
CA SER A 324 0.45 6.91 27.97
C SER A 324 1.19 5.57 28.03
N PRO A 325 0.87 4.69 29.02
CA PRO A 325 1.51 3.38 29.12
C PRO A 325 1.29 2.49 27.90
N HIS A 326 2.18 1.50 27.70
CA HIS A 326 2.08 0.52 26.62
C HIS A 326 1.12 -0.64 26.92
N ILE A 327 0.72 -0.81 28.19
CA ILE A 327 -0.05 -1.96 28.68
C ILE A 327 -1.16 -1.47 29.61
N THR A 328 -2.32 -2.13 29.57
CA THR A 328 -3.47 -1.80 30.43
C THR A 328 -4.38 -3.01 30.63
N LYS A 329 -5.31 -2.91 31.58
CA LYS A 329 -6.30 -3.95 31.90
C LYS A 329 -7.33 -4.11 30.78
N SER A 330 -7.84 -5.32 30.61
CA SER A 330 -8.87 -5.67 29.61
C SER A 330 -10.08 -4.74 29.66
N ASN A 331 -10.55 -4.35 30.86
CA ASN A 331 -11.71 -3.49 31.06
C ASN A 331 -11.68 -2.18 30.26
N LEU A 332 -10.49 -1.59 30.04
CA LEU A 332 -10.38 -0.36 29.25
C LEU A 332 -10.71 -0.64 27.79
N PHE A 333 -10.21 -1.76 27.24
CA PHE A 333 -10.46 -2.17 25.87
C PHE A 333 -11.89 -2.70 25.66
N GLU A 334 -12.45 -3.38 26.65
CA GLU A 334 -13.87 -3.78 26.68
C GLU A 334 -14.78 -2.54 26.64
N THR A 335 -14.53 -1.55 27.52
CA THR A 335 -15.31 -0.31 27.56
C THR A 335 -15.29 0.40 26.21
N SER A 336 -14.10 0.49 25.61
CA SER A 336 -13.93 1.11 24.28
C SER A 336 -14.47 0.28 23.11
N GLY A 337 -14.78 -1.00 23.31
CA GLY A 337 -15.21 -1.95 22.27
C GLY A 337 -14.06 -2.58 21.47
N HIS A 338 -12.80 -2.16 21.68
CA HIS A 338 -11.67 -2.71 20.93
C HIS A 338 -11.44 -4.19 21.16
N LEU A 339 -11.68 -4.69 22.38
CA LEU A 339 -11.52 -6.12 22.63
C LEU A 339 -12.55 -6.95 21.85
N ASP A 340 -13.77 -6.44 21.66
CA ASP A 340 -14.82 -7.14 20.92
C ASP A 340 -14.50 -7.22 19.42
N PHE A 341 -13.98 -6.14 18.83
CA PHE A 341 -13.74 -6.03 17.39
C PHE A 341 -12.33 -6.45 16.93
N TYR A 342 -11.32 -6.34 17.81
CA TYR A 342 -9.90 -6.49 17.44
C TYR A 342 -9.13 -7.57 18.22
N LYS A 343 -9.78 -8.40 19.05
CA LYS A 343 -9.11 -9.43 19.86
C LYS A 343 -8.05 -10.24 19.09
N ASP A 344 -8.39 -10.72 17.91
CA ASP A 344 -7.51 -11.56 17.08
C ASP A 344 -6.27 -10.82 16.55
N GLY A 345 -6.37 -9.49 16.41
CA GLY A 345 -5.27 -8.61 15.99
C GLY A 345 -4.48 -8.02 17.16
N MET A 346 -4.88 -8.28 18.41
CA MET A 346 -4.15 -7.86 19.60
C MET A 346 -3.15 -8.92 20.04
N PHE A 347 -2.07 -8.50 20.68
CA PHE A 347 -1.19 -9.45 21.36
C PHE A 347 -1.98 -10.20 22.46
N PRO A 348 -1.70 -11.49 22.68
CA PRO A 348 -2.39 -12.27 23.71
C PRO A 348 -2.33 -11.61 25.09
N ALA A 349 -3.37 -11.86 25.89
CA ALA A 349 -3.43 -11.37 27.26
C ALA A 349 -2.28 -11.91 28.11
N MET A 350 -1.72 -11.04 28.94
CA MET A 350 -0.90 -11.43 30.08
C MET A 350 -1.81 -11.53 31.31
N HIS A 351 -2.08 -12.76 31.76
CA HIS A 351 -2.84 -13.00 32.99
C HIS A 351 -1.94 -12.79 34.20
N LEU A 352 -2.24 -11.79 35.02
CA LEU A 352 -1.43 -11.41 36.17
C LEU A 352 -2.24 -11.43 37.46
N ASP A 353 -1.52 -11.44 38.58
CA ASP A 353 -2.08 -11.27 39.92
C ASP A 353 -3.03 -12.37 40.44
N GLU A 354 -3.20 -13.49 39.74
CA GLU A 354 -3.93 -14.64 40.29
C GLU A 354 -3.17 -15.23 41.50
N ALA A 355 -3.85 -15.39 42.62
CA ALA A 355 -3.30 -16.09 43.78
C ALA A 355 -4.09 -17.38 44.01
N ARG A 356 -3.38 -18.46 44.33
CA ARG A 356 -3.96 -19.76 44.66
C ARG A 356 -3.48 -20.24 46.02
N ASN A 357 -4.30 -20.99 46.75
CA ASN A 357 -3.87 -21.71 47.96
C ASN A 357 -3.06 -22.97 47.59
N ASP A 358 -2.57 -23.68 48.61
CA ASP A 358 -1.82 -24.93 48.45
C ASP A 358 -2.64 -26.04 47.79
N GLU A 359 -3.99 -25.96 47.85
CA GLU A 359 -4.92 -26.86 47.15
C GLU A 359 -5.19 -26.47 45.68
N GLY A 360 -4.63 -25.36 45.19
CA GLY A 360 -4.80 -24.87 43.82
C GLY A 360 -6.08 -24.05 43.56
N GLU A 361 -6.84 -23.73 44.60
CA GLU A 361 -8.05 -22.91 44.54
C GLU A 361 -7.71 -21.41 44.49
N ILE A 362 -8.45 -20.64 43.69
CA ILE A 362 -8.22 -19.21 43.50
C ILE A 362 -8.60 -18.43 44.77
N THR A 363 -7.62 -17.80 45.40
CA THR A 363 -7.79 -16.91 46.57
C THR A 363 -7.83 -15.43 46.19
N ARG A 364 -7.31 -15.08 45.00
CA ARG A 364 -7.45 -13.76 44.38
C ARG A 364 -7.63 -13.95 42.88
N GLN A 365 -8.72 -13.42 42.33
CA GLN A 365 -8.94 -13.39 40.89
C GLN A 365 -7.83 -12.58 40.21
N GLY A 366 -7.19 -13.16 39.19
CA GLY A 366 -6.23 -12.44 38.37
C GLY A 366 -6.91 -11.42 37.46
N ALA A 367 -6.10 -10.66 36.73
CA ALA A 367 -6.55 -9.71 35.73
C ALA A 367 -5.76 -9.87 34.44
N ASP A 368 -6.46 -9.74 33.32
CA ASP A 368 -5.85 -9.77 32.00
C ASP A 368 -5.35 -8.38 31.63
N TYR A 369 -4.08 -8.32 31.24
CA TYR A 369 -3.44 -7.13 30.70
C TYR A 369 -3.10 -7.33 29.23
N TYR A 370 -3.30 -6.29 28.44
CA TYR A 370 -3.02 -6.28 27.01
C TYR A 370 -2.05 -5.17 26.66
N LEU A 371 -1.14 -5.45 25.72
CA LEU A 371 -0.42 -4.39 25.02
C LEU A 371 -1.41 -3.55 24.22
N LYS A 372 -1.24 -2.23 24.23
CA LYS A 372 -2.18 -1.32 23.54
C LYS A 372 -2.05 -1.48 22.01
N PRO A 373 -3.15 -1.71 21.29
CA PRO A 373 -3.16 -1.72 19.82
C PRO A 373 -3.35 -0.32 19.23
N MET A 374 -3.70 0.66 20.08
CA MET A 374 -3.98 2.06 19.75
C MET A 374 -3.99 2.95 21.00
N ASN A 375 -3.89 4.27 20.82
CA ASN A 375 -3.78 5.22 21.95
C ASN A 375 -5.12 5.82 22.39
N CYS A 376 -6.18 5.74 21.57
CA CYS A 376 -7.46 6.41 21.80
C CYS A 376 -8.06 6.22 23.21
N PRO A 377 -8.08 5.01 23.82
CA PRO A 377 -8.72 4.84 25.13
C PRO A 377 -7.93 5.56 26.23
N MET A 378 -6.62 5.71 26.08
CA MET A 378 -5.77 6.42 27.03
C MET A 378 -6.02 7.94 26.98
N HIS A 379 -6.14 8.50 25.77
CA HIS A 379 -6.39 9.93 25.59
C HIS A 379 -7.78 10.32 26.09
N VAL A 380 -8.75 9.42 25.95
CA VAL A 380 -10.08 9.54 26.54
C VAL A 380 -10.03 9.64 28.07
N LEU A 381 -9.18 8.85 28.74
CA LEU A 381 -8.99 8.96 30.19
C LEU A 381 -8.38 10.32 30.59
N ILE A 382 -7.48 10.89 29.78
CA ILE A 382 -6.92 12.22 30.01
C ILE A 382 -8.00 13.29 29.89
N TYR A 383 -8.86 13.22 28.87
CA TYR A 383 -10.01 14.11 28.72
C TYR A 383 -10.91 14.03 29.97
N ARG A 384 -11.29 12.81 30.38
CA ARG A 384 -12.21 12.51 31.47
C ARG A 384 -11.67 12.85 32.87
N SER A 385 -10.36 13.03 33.03
CA SER A 385 -9.73 13.26 34.33
C SER A 385 -10.25 14.49 35.10
N ARG A 386 -10.87 15.46 34.40
CA ARG A 386 -11.55 16.60 35.00
C ARG A 386 -12.71 17.09 34.13
N GLN A 387 -13.59 17.90 34.73
CA GLN A 387 -14.66 18.59 34.00
C GLN A 387 -14.08 19.57 32.97
N ARG A 388 -14.73 19.65 31.80
CA ARG A 388 -14.35 20.53 30.67
C ARG A 388 -15.43 21.57 30.38
N SER A 389 -15.03 22.76 29.96
CA SER A 389 -15.90 23.82 29.43
C SER A 389 -15.78 23.91 27.92
N TYR A 390 -16.85 24.33 27.22
CA TYR A 390 -16.81 24.62 25.77
C TYR A 390 -15.69 25.59 25.36
N ARG A 391 -15.24 26.46 26.28
CA ARG A 391 -14.15 27.42 26.04
C ARG A 391 -12.77 26.77 25.90
N GLU A 392 -12.63 25.55 26.42
CA GLU A 392 -11.40 24.75 26.33
C GLU A 392 -11.38 23.89 25.06
N LEU A 393 -12.49 23.85 24.31
CA LEU A 393 -12.57 23.11 23.05
C LEU A 393 -12.32 24.06 21.88
N PRO A 394 -11.55 23.66 20.85
CA PRO A 394 -10.98 22.33 20.63
C PRO A 394 -9.78 22.01 21.54
N LEU A 395 -9.79 20.82 22.15
CA LEU A 395 -8.65 20.26 22.90
C LEU A 395 -7.95 19.23 22.01
N ARG A 396 -6.67 19.43 21.71
CA ARG A 396 -5.92 18.57 20.79
C ARG A 396 -4.82 17.82 21.54
N LEU A 397 -5.04 16.55 21.86
CA LEU A 397 -4.03 15.71 22.52
C LEU A 397 -3.17 15.01 21.47
N PHE A 398 -1.85 15.03 21.64
CA PHE A 398 -0.89 14.41 20.74
C PHE A 398 0.11 13.53 21.49
N GLU A 399 0.43 12.36 20.92
CA GLU A 399 1.43 11.44 21.45
C GLU A 399 2.15 10.73 20.30
N PHE A 400 3.48 10.61 20.39
CA PHE A 400 4.20 9.56 19.64
C PHE A 400 3.97 8.21 20.32
N GLY A 401 2.76 7.69 20.15
CA GLY A 401 2.23 6.57 20.90
C GLY A 401 2.68 5.25 20.29
N THR A 402 3.50 4.51 21.02
CA THR A 402 3.95 3.18 20.57
C THR A 402 2.91 2.11 20.89
N VAL A 403 2.46 1.42 19.84
CA VAL A 403 1.39 0.44 19.86
C VAL A 403 1.86 -0.89 19.29
N TYR A 404 1.11 -1.95 19.58
CA TYR A 404 1.46 -3.31 19.22
C TYR A 404 0.28 -4.03 18.57
N ARG A 405 0.50 -4.60 17.39
CA ARG A 405 -0.49 -5.38 16.64
C ARG A 405 0.07 -6.77 16.34
N ASN A 406 -0.73 -7.79 16.61
CA ASN A 406 -0.34 -9.18 16.39
C ASN A 406 -0.57 -9.58 14.92
N GLU A 407 0.13 -8.90 14.03
CA GLU A 407 0.09 -9.19 12.59
C GLU A 407 0.60 -10.62 12.34
N LYS A 408 -0.07 -11.33 11.42
CA LYS A 408 0.35 -12.66 10.98
C LYS A 408 1.77 -12.58 10.39
N SER A 409 2.61 -13.57 10.66
CA SER A 409 4.01 -13.54 10.21
C SER A 409 4.16 -13.42 8.69
N GLY A 410 3.24 -14.00 7.93
CA GLY A 410 3.25 -13.98 6.46
C GLY A 410 2.97 -12.61 5.83
N VAL A 411 2.38 -11.66 6.57
CA VAL A 411 2.06 -10.33 6.05
C VAL A 411 3.06 -9.25 6.47
N ILE A 412 4.01 -9.58 7.36
CA ILE A 412 5.02 -8.63 7.81
C ILE A 412 5.95 -8.27 6.65
N HIS A 413 6.17 -6.99 6.45
CA HIS A 413 6.98 -6.49 5.33
C HIS A 413 7.80 -5.28 5.75
N GLY A 414 9.09 -5.51 6.03
CA GLY A 414 10.04 -4.46 6.36
C GLY A 414 9.48 -3.48 7.41
N LEU A 415 9.54 -2.18 7.11
CA LEU A 415 8.97 -1.11 7.94
C LEU A 415 7.52 -0.76 7.58
N THR A 416 7.00 -1.22 6.44
CA THR A 416 5.65 -0.84 5.97
C THR A 416 4.54 -1.63 6.66
N ARG A 417 4.82 -2.85 7.13
CA ARG A 417 3.91 -3.64 7.99
C ARG A 417 4.68 -4.35 9.09
N VAL A 418 4.50 -3.88 10.32
CA VAL A 418 5.26 -4.26 11.52
C VAL A 418 4.33 -4.61 12.68
N ARG A 419 4.86 -5.28 13.71
CA ARG A 419 4.12 -5.61 14.92
C ARG A 419 4.25 -4.56 16.01
N GLY A 420 5.41 -3.91 16.11
CA GLY A 420 5.64 -2.78 17.00
C GLY A 420 5.85 -1.51 16.19
N MET A 421 5.08 -0.46 16.49
CA MET A 421 5.14 0.78 15.74
C MET A 421 4.85 1.99 16.62
N THR A 422 5.41 3.14 16.26
CA THR A 422 5.12 4.42 16.90
C THR A 422 4.25 5.27 15.98
N GLN A 423 3.03 5.57 16.40
CA GLN A 423 2.14 6.45 15.65
C GLN A 423 2.29 7.89 16.11
N ASP A 424 2.22 8.84 15.18
CA ASP A 424 2.11 10.27 15.48
C ASP A 424 0.64 10.65 15.75
N ASP A 425 0.09 9.97 16.75
CA ASP A 425 -1.34 9.87 16.99
C ASP A 425 -1.88 11.12 17.70
N ALA A 426 -3.05 11.58 17.27
CA ALA A 426 -3.74 12.67 17.92
C ALA A 426 -5.25 12.42 18.05
N HIS A 427 -5.79 12.88 19.17
CA HIS A 427 -7.21 12.86 19.47
C HIS A 427 -7.67 14.28 19.78
N ILE A 428 -8.49 14.83 18.88
CA ILE A 428 -9.03 16.19 19.01
C ILE A 428 -10.45 16.09 19.52
N PHE A 429 -10.72 16.73 20.65
CA PHE A 429 -12.06 16.86 21.21
C PHE A 429 -12.60 18.24 20.86
N THR A 430 -13.70 18.30 20.13
CA THR A 430 -14.31 19.56 19.67
C THR A 430 -15.82 19.57 19.87
N THR A 431 -16.44 20.75 19.76
CA THR A 431 -17.91 20.84 19.77
C THR A 431 -18.45 20.45 18.40
N ARG A 432 -19.71 20.00 18.34
CA ARG A 432 -20.38 19.67 17.07
C ARG A 432 -20.37 20.86 16.10
N GLU A 433 -20.53 22.09 16.59
CA GLU A 433 -20.53 23.29 15.73
C GLU A 433 -19.15 23.62 15.13
N ARG A 434 -18.06 23.23 15.80
CA ARG A 434 -16.68 23.50 15.36
C ARG A 434 -16.05 22.33 14.61
N MET A 435 -16.78 21.23 14.42
CA MET A 435 -16.28 20.00 13.83
C MET A 435 -15.73 20.21 12.41
N ALA A 436 -16.49 20.88 11.54
CA ALA A 436 -16.08 21.12 10.15
C ALA A 436 -14.80 21.97 10.06
N ASP A 437 -14.72 23.05 10.86
CA ASP A 437 -13.55 23.93 10.92
C ASP A 437 -12.30 23.17 11.39
N GLU A 438 -12.44 22.30 12.40
CA GLU A 438 -11.33 21.48 12.89
C GLU A 438 -10.87 20.42 11.89
N LEU A 439 -11.80 19.80 11.16
CA LEU A 439 -11.46 18.85 10.09
C LEU A 439 -10.68 19.55 8.97
N LYS A 440 -11.14 20.73 8.55
CA LYS A 440 -10.47 21.55 7.53
C LYS A 440 -9.05 21.92 7.95
N GLY A 441 -8.89 22.50 9.15
CA GLY A 441 -7.58 22.85 9.68
C GLY A 441 -6.66 21.65 9.85
N THR A 442 -7.20 20.48 10.22
CA THR A 442 -6.44 19.24 10.33
C THR A 442 -5.96 18.73 8.97
N LEU A 443 -6.83 18.76 7.95
CA LEU A 443 -6.49 18.34 6.59
C LEU A 443 -5.44 19.27 5.96
N GLU A 444 -5.58 20.57 6.12
CA GLU A 444 -4.58 21.55 5.68
C GLU A 444 -3.22 21.33 6.37
N PHE A 445 -3.24 21.03 7.67
CA PHE A 445 -2.04 20.71 8.44
C PHE A 445 -1.34 19.44 7.94
N VAL A 446 -2.11 18.37 7.68
CA VAL A 446 -1.61 17.11 7.08
C VAL A 446 -0.91 17.40 5.75
N LEU A 447 -1.62 18.03 4.81
CA LEU A 447 -1.10 18.29 3.46
C LEU A 447 0.15 19.16 3.53
N SER A 448 0.14 20.23 4.33
CA SER A 448 1.32 21.08 4.51
C SER A 448 2.50 20.32 5.09
N LEU A 449 2.29 19.43 6.06
CA LEU A 449 3.38 18.68 6.68
C LEU A 449 3.98 17.68 5.70
N LEU A 450 3.16 16.95 4.93
CA LEU A 450 3.65 15.96 3.96
C LEU A 450 4.45 16.63 2.81
N ARG A 451 4.07 17.84 2.37
CA ARG A 451 4.85 18.64 1.40
C ARG A 451 6.25 18.98 1.91
N ASP A 452 6.40 19.26 3.20
CA ASP A 452 7.73 19.53 3.78
C ASP A 452 8.66 18.30 3.74
N TYR A 453 8.09 17.10 3.60
CA TYR A 453 8.82 15.85 3.37
C TYR A 453 8.98 15.50 1.89
N GLY A 454 8.55 16.36 0.97
CA GLY A 454 8.67 16.21 -0.49
C GLY A 454 7.57 15.37 -1.15
N LEU A 455 6.44 15.16 -0.47
CA LEU A 455 5.25 14.56 -1.07
C LEU A 455 4.30 15.67 -1.50
N ASP A 456 4.06 15.82 -2.81
CA ASP A 456 3.28 16.95 -3.35
C ASP A 456 2.07 16.54 -4.22
N ASP A 457 2.00 15.27 -4.64
CA ASP A 457 0.89 14.72 -5.43
C ASP A 457 -0.05 13.93 -4.54
N PHE A 458 -1.23 14.51 -4.27
CA PHE A 458 -2.23 13.96 -3.37
C PHE A 458 -3.58 13.76 -4.05
N TYR A 459 -4.29 12.73 -3.59
CA TYR A 459 -5.74 12.63 -3.73
C TYR A 459 -6.34 12.14 -2.42
N LEU A 460 -7.66 12.24 -2.29
CA LEU A 460 -8.40 11.89 -1.08
C LEU A 460 -9.31 10.70 -1.34
N GLU A 461 -9.42 9.82 -0.34
CA GLU A 461 -10.43 8.77 -0.32
C GLU A 461 -11.41 9.01 0.82
N LEU A 462 -12.71 8.88 0.54
CA LEU A 462 -13.77 8.96 1.53
C LEU A 462 -14.28 7.56 1.82
N SER A 463 -13.89 7.02 2.98
CA SER A 463 -14.34 5.72 3.41
C SER A 463 -15.66 5.81 4.15
N THR A 464 -16.66 5.04 3.71
CA THR A 464 -18.04 5.09 4.22
C THR A 464 -18.43 3.81 4.97
N LYS A 465 -19.62 3.85 5.58
CA LYS A 465 -20.14 2.83 6.50
C LYS A 465 -20.15 1.43 5.88
N ASP A 466 -19.61 0.46 6.61
CA ASP A 466 -19.81 -0.97 6.37
C ASP A 466 -21.20 -1.37 6.93
N PRO A 467 -22.14 -1.88 6.12
CA PRO A 467 -23.46 -2.31 6.58
C PRO A 467 -23.44 -3.44 7.62
N GLU A 468 -22.41 -4.27 7.64
CA GLU A 468 -22.28 -5.40 8.56
C GLU A 468 -21.55 -5.05 9.84
N LYS A 469 -20.75 -3.97 9.82
CA LYS A 469 -19.80 -3.67 10.89
C LYS A 469 -19.73 -2.17 11.25
N PHE A 470 -20.76 -1.68 11.90
CA PHE A 470 -20.80 -0.30 12.40
C PHE A 470 -21.49 -0.16 13.76
N VAL A 471 -21.26 0.97 14.43
CA VAL A 471 -21.98 1.39 15.65
C VAL A 471 -22.48 2.84 15.51
N GLY A 472 -23.49 3.21 16.30
CA GLY A 472 -24.14 4.52 16.21
C GLY A 472 -25.36 4.54 15.29
N SER A 473 -26.05 5.67 15.22
CA SER A 473 -27.27 5.81 14.39
C SER A 473 -26.95 6.23 12.96
N ASP A 474 -27.84 5.90 12.03
CA ASP A 474 -27.67 6.23 10.60
C ASP A 474 -27.56 7.74 10.38
N GLU A 475 -28.30 8.55 11.14
CA GLU A 475 -28.26 10.00 11.04
C GLU A 475 -26.88 10.58 11.41
N VAL A 476 -26.22 10.00 12.42
CA VAL A 476 -24.86 10.41 12.81
C VAL A 476 -23.86 10.06 11.72
N TRP A 477 -24.01 8.89 11.09
CA TRP A 477 -23.16 8.48 9.97
C TRP A 477 -23.35 9.36 8.74
N GLU A 478 -24.58 9.73 8.41
CA GLU A 478 -24.89 10.62 7.29
C GLU A 478 -24.29 12.02 7.53
N GLU A 479 -24.49 12.59 8.72
CA GLU A 479 -23.90 13.88 9.11
C GLU A 479 -22.38 13.86 9.05
N ALA A 480 -21.74 12.82 9.59
CA ALA A 480 -20.30 12.67 9.61
C ALA A 480 -19.71 12.52 8.21
N THR A 481 -20.34 11.68 7.38
CA THR A 481 -19.89 11.41 5.99
C THR A 481 -20.02 12.65 5.13
N GLU A 482 -21.15 13.37 5.23
CA GLU A 482 -21.38 14.59 4.46
C GLU A 482 -20.43 15.72 4.90
N THR A 483 -20.17 15.86 6.20
CA THR A 483 -19.20 16.84 6.71
C THR A 483 -17.81 16.57 6.13
N LEU A 484 -17.35 15.32 6.16
CA LEU A 484 -16.07 14.94 5.58
C LEU A 484 -16.03 15.19 4.07
N ARG A 485 -17.08 14.81 3.34
CA ARG A 485 -17.18 15.03 1.90
C ARG A 485 -17.06 16.52 1.55
N GLN A 486 -17.77 17.39 2.28
CA GLN A 486 -17.70 18.84 2.06
C GLN A 486 -16.29 19.38 2.29
N VAL A 487 -15.66 19.02 3.42
CA VAL A 487 -14.29 19.43 3.75
C VAL A 487 -13.30 18.94 2.68
N ALA A 488 -13.45 17.71 2.20
CA ALA A 488 -12.59 17.14 1.16
C ALA A 488 -12.74 17.90 -0.18
N VAL A 489 -13.97 18.14 -0.63
CA VAL A 489 -14.25 18.85 -1.90
C VAL A 489 -13.72 20.29 -1.87
N GLU A 490 -13.79 20.97 -0.73
CA GLU A 490 -13.25 22.33 -0.58
C GLU A 490 -11.74 22.43 -0.81
N THR A 491 -10.99 21.33 -0.65
CA THR A 491 -9.54 21.33 -0.92
C THR A 491 -9.21 21.46 -2.41
N GLY A 492 -10.16 21.14 -3.30
CA GLY A 492 -9.94 21.03 -4.74
C GLY A 492 -9.15 19.78 -5.17
N LEU A 493 -8.86 18.86 -4.24
CA LEU A 493 -8.26 17.56 -4.55
C LEU A 493 -9.32 16.60 -5.11
N GLU A 494 -8.87 15.63 -5.89
CA GLU A 494 -9.69 14.50 -6.31
C GLU A 494 -10.19 13.71 -5.09
N LEU A 495 -11.48 13.37 -5.08
CA LEU A 495 -12.12 12.62 -4.01
C LEU A 495 -12.68 11.32 -4.58
N VAL A 496 -12.08 10.19 -4.18
CA VAL A 496 -12.46 8.84 -4.59
C VAL A 496 -13.33 8.19 -3.51
N PRO A 497 -14.45 7.54 -3.86
CA PRO A 497 -15.25 6.80 -2.88
C PRO A 497 -14.56 5.49 -2.49
N ASP A 498 -14.59 5.16 -1.19
CA ASP A 498 -14.10 3.91 -0.61
C ASP A 498 -15.23 3.24 0.21
N PRO A 499 -16.21 2.60 -0.46
CA PRO A 499 -17.37 2.03 0.22
C PRO A 499 -16.96 0.94 1.20
N ALA A 500 -17.56 0.94 2.40
CA ALA A 500 -17.27 0.01 3.51
C ALA A 500 -15.82 0.07 4.07
N GLY A 501 -14.94 0.95 3.60
CA GLY A 501 -13.56 1.07 4.12
C GLY A 501 -13.43 1.78 5.48
N ALA A 502 -14.54 2.25 6.06
CA ALA A 502 -14.54 2.99 7.32
C ALA A 502 -14.25 2.11 8.55
N ALA A 503 -13.77 2.72 9.64
CA ALA A 503 -13.72 2.01 10.92
C ALA A 503 -15.14 1.85 11.50
N PHE A 504 -15.35 0.85 12.36
CA PHE A 504 -16.68 0.57 12.91
C PHE A 504 -17.33 1.75 13.64
N TYR A 505 -16.55 2.73 14.11
CA TYR A 505 -16.99 3.87 14.92
C TYR A 505 -17.18 5.19 14.14
N GLY A 506 -16.99 5.22 12.82
CA GLY A 506 -17.37 6.37 11.99
C GLY A 506 -16.68 6.40 10.61
N PRO A 507 -16.99 7.40 9.76
CA PRO A 507 -16.35 7.60 8.45
C PRO A 507 -15.00 8.33 8.54
N LYS A 508 -14.15 8.15 7.53
CA LYS A 508 -12.81 8.77 7.45
C LYS A 508 -12.48 9.35 6.08
N ILE A 509 -11.62 10.36 6.09
CA ILE A 509 -10.84 10.77 4.93
C ILE A 509 -9.44 10.19 5.07
N SER A 510 -8.96 9.55 4.02
CA SER A 510 -7.58 9.12 3.88
C SER A 510 -6.86 10.02 2.87
N VAL A 511 -5.65 10.47 3.20
CA VAL A 511 -4.79 11.19 2.28
C VAL A 511 -3.88 10.20 1.59
N GLN A 512 -4.05 10.07 0.28
CA GLN A 512 -3.24 9.23 -0.58
C GLN A 512 -2.16 10.09 -1.22
N ALA A 513 -0.91 9.61 -1.24
CA ALA A 513 0.21 10.30 -1.87
C ALA A 513 0.87 9.40 -2.91
N ARG A 514 1.11 9.93 -4.12
CA ARG A 514 1.90 9.24 -5.14
C ARG A 514 3.39 9.52 -4.92
N ASP A 515 4.20 8.46 -4.88
CA ASP A 515 5.65 8.58 -4.72
C ASP A 515 6.36 8.95 -6.03
N ALA A 516 7.69 9.09 -5.99
CA ALA A 516 8.50 9.52 -7.13
C ALA A 516 8.45 8.59 -8.35
N ILE A 517 7.88 7.38 -8.23
CA ILE A 517 7.70 6.43 -9.34
C ILE A 517 6.21 6.14 -9.62
N GLY A 518 5.30 6.91 -9.01
CA GLY A 518 3.86 6.85 -9.26
C GLY A 518 3.10 5.83 -8.41
N ARG A 519 3.74 5.20 -7.42
CA ARG A 519 3.03 4.29 -6.50
C ARG A 519 2.25 5.06 -5.48
N THR A 520 1.04 4.62 -5.20
CA THR A 520 0.17 5.22 -4.20
C THR A 520 0.50 4.69 -2.81
N TRP A 521 0.52 5.59 -1.84
CA TRP A 521 0.59 5.25 -0.44
C TRP A 521 -0.45 6.02 0.36
N GLN A 522 -1.26 5.30 1.15
CA GLN A 522 -2.12 5.93 2.16
C GLN A 522 -1.25 6.55 3.25
N MET A 523 -1.13 7.86 3.34
CA MET A 523 -0.23 8.52 4.30
C MET A 523 -0.91 8.80 5.63
N SER A 524 -2.06 9.48 5.56
CA SER A 524 -2.73 10.03 6.73
C SER A 524 -4.18 9.62 6.75
N THR A 525 -4.76 9.63 7.95
CA THR A 525 -6.19 9.39 8.12
C THR A 525 -6.76 10.41 9.09
N ILE A 526 -7.92 10.96 8.76
CA ILE A 526 -8.73 11.82 9.62
C ILE A 526 -10.09 11.15 9.75
N GLN A 527 -10.42 10.74 10.97
CA GLN A 527 -11.51 9.82 11.25
C GLN A 527 -12.41 10.44 12.33
N LEU A 528 -13.70 10.56 12.03
CA LEU A 528 -14.69 11.03 13.00
C LEU A 528 -15.13 9.89 13.91
N ASP A 529 -15.26 10.16 15.20
CA ASP A 529 -15.74 9.22 16.21
C ASP A 529 -16.73 9.89 17.17
N PHE A 530 -17.95 9.37 17.14
CA PHE A 530 -19.04 9.72 18.07
C PHE A 530 -19.26 8.65 19.14
N ASN A 531 -18.71 7.44 18.94
CA ASN A 531 -18.94 6.26 19.77
C ASN A 531 -18.05 6.24 21.02
N LEU A 532 -16.75 6.54 20.94
CA LEU A 532 -15.92 6.56 22.16
C LEU A 532 -16.34 7.66 23.15
N PRO A 533 -16.68 8.89 22.73
CA PRO A 533 -17.29 9.87 23.62
C PRO A 533 -18.54 9.35 24.35
N GLU A 534 -19.38 8.57 23.68
CA GLU A 534 -20.58 7.96 24.28
C GLU A 534 -20.23 6.83 25.26
N ARG A 535 -19.42 5.85 24.84
CA ARG A 535 -19.04 4.69 25.66
C ARG A 535 -18.34 5.07 26.97
N PHE A 536 -17.59 6.18 26.96
CA PHE A 536 -16.90 6.68 28.15
C PHE A 536 -17.68 7.75 28.93
N GLY A 537 -18.87 8.15 28.46
CA GLY A 537 -19.68 9.19 29.08
C GLY A 537 -18.97 10.54 29.13
N LEU A 538 -18.31 10.92 28.03
CA LEU A 538 -17.57 12.18 27.96
C LEU A 538 -18.52 13.35 27.81
N GLU A 539 -18.27 14.42 28.57
CA GLU A 539 -19.10 15.61 28.57
C GLU A 539 -18.26 16.89 28.71
N TYR A 540 -18.78 17.99 28.19
CA TYR A 540 -18.37 19.35 28.51
C TYR A 540 -19.58 20.20 28.93
N THR A 541 -19.33 21.28 29.65
CA THR A 541 -20.34 22.29 29.96
C THR A 541 -20.41 23.31 28.82
N ALA A 542 -21.57 23.39 28.17
CA ALA A 542 -21.86 24.30 27.06
C ALA A 542 -22.07 25.76 27.52
N ASN A 543 -22.23 26.68 26.57
CA ASN A 543 -22.40 28.11 26.85
C ASN A 543 -23.70 28.43 27.62
N ASP A 544 -24.72 27.60 27.46
CA ASP A 544 -26.02 27.65 28.13
C ASP A 544 -26.03 26.92 29.48
N GLY A 545 -24.90 26.35 29.89
CA GLY A 545 -24.75 25.57 31.12
C GLY A 545 -25.19 24.11 31.02
N THR A 546 -25.71 23.67 29.87
CA THR A 546 -26.08 22.26 29.65
C THR A 546 -24.83 21.38 29.51
N ARG A 547 -25.01 20.07 29.75
CA ARG A 547 -23.97 19.06 29.52
C ARG A 547 -24.13 18.51 28.11
N LYS A 548 -23.05 18.54 27.33
CA LYS A 548 -23.03 18.09 25.94
C LYS A 548 -21.86 17.14 25.74
N GLN A 549 -22.01 16.18 24.84
CA GLN A 549 -20.93 15.27 24.46
C GLN A 549 -20.01 15.94 23.41
N PRO A 550 -18.68 15.83 23.55
CA PRO A 550 -17.77 16.29 22.52
C PRO A 550 -17.77 15.34 21.31
N VAL A 551 -17.38 15.85 20.16
CA VAL A 551 -16.97 15.03 19.01
C VAL A 551 -15.48 14.72 19.15
N MET A 552 -15.07 13.50 18.84
CA MET A 552 -13.66 13.13 18.78
C MET A 552 -13.22 12.94 17.33
N ILE A 553 -12.10 13.57 16.95
CA ILE A 553 -11.43 13.37 15.67
C ILE A 553 -10.14 12.62 15.96
N HIS A 554 -10.01 11.42 15.41
CA HIS A 554 -8.75 10.70 15.38
C HIS A 554 -7.97 11.14 14.16
N ARG A 555 -6.67 11.32 14.33
CA ARG A 555 -5.81 11.50 13.18
C ARG A 555 -4.39 10.99 13.42
N ALA A 556 -3.76 10.58 12.34
CA ALA A 556 -2.33 10.34 12.24
C ALA A 556 -1.84 10.95 10.92
N LEU A 557 -0.70 11.66 10.93
CA LEU A 557 -0.17 12.33 9.75
C LEU A 557 0.77 11.39 9.00
N PHE A 558 1.67 10.72 9.71
CA PHE A 558 2.58 9.73 9.15
C PHE A 558 1.97 8.32 9.13
N GLY A 559 0.90 8.11 9.90
CA GLY A 559 0.40 6.79 10.24
C GLY A 559 1.27 6.17 11.32
N SER A 560 2.41 5.59 10.93
CA SER A 560 3.49 5.23 11.85
C SER A 560 4.83 5.77 11.36
N ILE A 561 5.72 6.07 12.30
CA ILE A 561 7.07 6.54 12.01
C ILE A 561 7.83 5.51 11.19
N GLU A 562 7.69 4.23 11.50
CA GLU A 562 8.31 3.14 10.76
C GLU A 562 7.86 3.15 9.30
N ARG A 563 6.53 3.14 9.07
CA ARG A 563 5.98 3.07 7.73
C ARG A 563 6.37 4.30 6.91
N PHE A 564 6.23 5.49 7.48
CA PHE A 564 6.60 6.72 6.81
C PHE A 564 8.10 6.79 6.50
N PHE A 565 8.96 6.31 7.42
CA PHE A 565 10.39 6.17 7.16
C PHE A 565 10.67 5.25 5.96
N GLY A 566 9.98 4.10 5.90
CA GLY A 566 10.04 3.19 4.76
C GLY A 566 9.68 3.91 3.46
N VAL A 567 8.51 4.56 3.42
CA VAL A 567 8.02 5.33 2.26
C VAL A 567 9.03 6.39 1.82
N LEU A 568 9.56 7.21 2.74
CA LEU A 568 10.54 8.24 2.41
C LEU A 568 11.84 7.64 1.87
N THR A 569 12.27 6.50 2.40
CA THR A 569 13.47 5.79 1.89
C THR A 569 13.27 5.39 0.43
N GLU A 570 12.09 4.90 0.06
CA GLU A 570 11.79 4.50 -1.33
C GLU A 570 11.56 5.71 -2.25
N HIS A 571 10.80 6.69 -1.78
CA HIS A 571 10.51 7.94 -2.49
C HIS A 571 11.81 8.63 -2.92
N TYR A 572 12.78 8.72 -2.01
CA TYR A 572 14.08 9.34 -2.30
C TYR A 572 15.12 8.38 -2.87
N ALA A 573 14.81 7.08 -3.04
CA ALA A 573 15.79 6.04 -3.32
C ALA A 573 17.01 6.10 -2.38
N GLY A 574 16.80 6.47 -1.12
CA GLY A 574 17.84 6.69 -0.10
C GLY A 574 18.66 7.99 -0.24
N ALA A 575 18.41 8.80 -1.27
CA ALA A 575 19.07 10.11 -1.47
C ALA A 575 18.26 11.23 -0.78
N PHE A 576 18.15 11.15 0.55
CA PHE A 576 17.33 12.05 1.36
C PHE A 576 17.64 13.54 1.15
N PRO A 577 16.68 14.45 1.38
CA PRO A 577 16.92 15.88 1.50
C PRO A 577 18.02 16.19 2.51
N VAL A 578 18.70 17.34 2.34
CA VAL A 578 19.86 17.69 3.18
C VAL A 578 19.45 17.68 4.66
N TRP A 579 18.30 18.24 5.00
CA TRP A 579 17.84 18.34 6.39
C TRP A 579 17.57 16.98 7.06
N LEU A 580 17.26 15.92 6.32
CA LEU A 580 17.06 14.56 6.83
C LEU A 580 18.33 13.71 6.77
N SER A 581 19.26 14.00 5.86
CA SER A 581 20.42 13.13 5.63
C SER A 581 21.24 12.90 6.90
N PRO A 582 21.57 11.64 7.26
CA PRO A 582 22.29 11.35 8.51
C PRO A 582 23.70 11.93 8.53
N VAL A 583 24.33 11.99 7.35
CA VAL A 583 25.54 12.78 7.08
C VAL A 583 25.17 13.78 6.00
N GLN A 584 25.24 15.06 6.31
CA GLN A 584 24.88 16.13 5.38
C GLN A 584 26.07 16.52 4.52
N VAL A 585 27.24 16.57 5.15
CA VAL A 585 28.50 16.96 4.53
C VAL A 585 29.60 16.00 4.95
N VAL A 586 30.41 15.57 3.99
CA VAL A 586 31.66 14.87 4.28
C VAL A 586 32.84 15.63 3.70
N GLY A 587 33.87 15.85 4.52
CA GLY A 587 35.16 16.35 4.07
C GLY A 587 36.06 15.23 3.59
N ILE A 588 36.61 15.35 2.40
CA ILE A 588 37.58 14.44 1.79
C ILE A 588 38.86 15.24 1.47
N PRO A 589 39.89 15.18 2.33
CA PRO A 589 41.15 15.87 2.09
C PRO A 589 41.90 15.20 0.93
N VAL A 590 42.57 15.99 0.07
CA VAL A 590 43.38 15.45 -1.04
C VAL A 590 44.62 14.70 -0.55
N ALA A 591 45.15 15.10 0.62
CA ALA A 591 46.27 14.52 1.34
C ALA A 591 46.13 14.84 2.84
N GLU A 592 46.85 14.11 3.69
CA GLU A 592 46.85 14.26 5.17
C GLU A 592 47.12 15.72 5.60
N ASP A 593 48.02 16.42 4.90
CA ASP A 593 48.37 17.82 5.13
C ASP A 593 47.18 18.81 5.07
N TYR A 594 46.04 18.40 4.50
CA TYR A 594 44.83 19.24 4.39
C TYR A 594 43.72 18.85 5.38
N GLU A 595 43.95 17.87 6.25
CA GLU A 595 42.97 17.43 7.26
C GLU A 595 42.62 18.55 8.23
N GLU A 596 43.61 19.29 8.74
CA GLU A 596 43.38 20.40 9.66
C GLU A 596 42.56 21.53 9.02
N TYR A 597 42.88 21.88 7.77
CA TYR A 597 42.15 22.90 7.03
C TYR A 597 40.68 22.50 6.84
N LEU A 598 40.44 21.29 6.33
CA LEU A 598 39.09 20.82 6.08
C LEU A 598 38.33 20.58 7.39
N GLY A 599 39.02 20.12 8.44
CA GLY A 599 38.48 20.03 9.80
C GLY A 599 37.95 21.37 10.30
N GLY A 600 38.71 22.46 10.12
CA GLY A 600 38.27 23.81 10.47
C GLY A 600 37.02 24.27 9.70
N VAL A 601 36.91 23.92 8.41
CA VAL A 601 35.69 24.18 7.62
C VAL A 601 34.49 23.41 8.16
N LEU A 602 34.68 22.13 8.50
CA LEU A 602 33.64 21.29 9.07
C LEU A 602 33.23 21.76 10.48
N ASP A 603 34.15 22.29 11.28
CA ASP A 603 33.86 22.88 12.58
C ASP A 603 32.95 24.11 12.47
N ALA A 604 33.18 24.97 11.47
CA ALA A 604 32.29 26.09 11.17
C ALA A 604 30.88 25.64 10.80
N LEU A 605 30.76 24.58 9.98
CA LEU A 605 29.47 23.97 9.66
C LEU A 605 28.80 23.34 10.89
N ARG A 606 29.57 22.66 11.76
CA ARG A 606 29.04 22.04 12.97
C ARG A 606 28.50 23.08 13.96
N ALA A 607 29.13 24.26 14.04
CA ALA A 607 28.64 25.37 14.86
C ALA A 607 27.24 25.86 14.44
N GLU A 608 26.89 25.72 13.17
CA GLU A 608 25.56 26.00 12.61
C GLU A 608 24.59 24.80 12.69
N GLY A 609 24.96 23.73 13.40
CA GLY A 609 24.13 22.53 13.58
C GLY A 609 24.16 21.55 12.41
N VAL A 610 25.09 21.70 11.47
CA VAL A 610 25.24 20.78 10.32
C VAL A 610 25.91 19.46 10.76
N ARG A 611 25.34 18.34 10.33
CA ARG A 611 25.87 16.99 10.56
C ARG A 611 26.99 16.68 9.58
N VAL A 612 28.22 16.83 10.05
CA VAL A 612 29.45 16.72 9.26
C VAL A 612 30.28 15.49 9.64
N GLN A 613 31.05 14.96 8.70
CA GLN A 613 32.10 13.96 8.92
C GLN A 613 33.38 14.32 8.17
N LEU A 614 34.54 13.95 8.70
CA LEU A 614 35.83 14.04 8.00
C LEU A 614 36.32 12.62 7.69
N ASP A 615 36.70 12.36 6.45
CA ASP A 615 37.27 11.07 6.04
C ASP A 615 38.80 11.09 6.11
N THR A 616 39.32 10.72 7.27
CA THR A 616 40.76 10.59 7.57
C THR A 616 41.29 9.18 7.28
N SER A 617 40.58 8.36 6.49
CA SER A 617 41.07 7.02 6.16
C SER A 617 42.27 7.06 5.20
N ASP A 618 43.10 6.02 5.22
CA ASP A 618 44.25 5.87 4.29
C ASP A 618 43.83 5.47 2.86
N ASP A 619 42.53 5.48 2.56
CA ASP A 619 42.02 5.10 1.26
C ASP A 619 42.37 6.12 0.16
N ARG A 620 42.64 5.63 -1.04
CA ARG A 620 42.85 6.51 -2.20
C ARG A 620 41.60 7.36 -2.45
N MET A 621 41.77 8.62 -2.83
CA MET A 621 40.68 9.59 -3.05
C MET A 621 39.52 9.04 -3.91
N PRO A 622 39.73 8.31 -5.04
CA PRO A 622 38.62 7.73 -5.79
C PRO A 622 37.79 6.72 -5.01
N LYS A 623 38.41 5.99 -4.08
CA LYS A 623 37.72 5.06 -3.18
C LYS A 623 36.91 5.83 -2.14
N LYS A 624 37.46 6.88 -1.50
CA LYS A 624 36.75 7.77 -0.58
C LYS A 624 35.50 8.37 -1.23
N ILE A 625 35.65 8.97 -2.41
CA ILE A 625 34.54 9.54 -3.19
C ILE A 625 33.47 8.47 -3.45
N ARG A 626 33.86 7.29 -3.95
CA ARG A 626 32.92 6.22 -4.25
C ARG A 626 32.17 5.75 -3.01
N THR A 627 32.85 5.65 -1.86
CA THR A 627 32.23 5.27 -0.58
C THR A 627 31.13 6.26 -0.20
N HIS A 628 31.42 7.56 -0.23
CA HIS A 628 30.44 8.59 0.16
C HIS A 628 29.35 8.83 -0.89
N THR A 629 29.63 8.62 -2.18
CA THR A 629 28.61 8.59 -3.23
C THR A 629 27.65 7.40 -3.01
N LYS A 630 28.16 6.21 -2.69
CA LYS A 630 27.32 5.04 -2.36
C LYS A 630 26.50 5.24 -1.08
N ALA A 631 27.06 5.95 -0.09
CA ALA A 631 26.33 6.36 1.11
C ALA A 631 25.35 7.53 0.87
N ARG A 632 25.27 8.04 -0.37
CA ARG A 632 24.34 9.11 -0.80
C ARG A 632 24.46 10.40 0.02
N VAL A 633 25.68 10.75 0.46
CA VAL A 633 25.94 12.02 1.16
C VAL A 633 25.62 13.19 0.21
N PRO A 634 24.82 14.20 0.62
CA PRO A 634 24.46 15.34 -0.23
C PRO A 634 25.67 16.10 -0.75
N TYR A 635 26.61 16.43 0.13
CA TYR A 635 27.79 17.23 -0.19
C TYR A 635 29.08 16.50 0.19
N GLN A 636 29.95 16.31 -0.79
CA GLN A 636 31.34 15.92 -0.57
C GLN A 636 32.22 17.15 -0.77
N LEU A 637 32.78 17.70 0.30
CA LEU A 637 33.73 18.81 0.25
C LEU A 637 35.14 18.27 0.10
N ILE A 638 35.85 18.76 -0.90
CA ILE A 638 37.22 18.37 -1.24
C ILE A 638 38.10 19.60 -1.11
N ALA A 639 39.27 19.46 -0.50
CA ALA A 639 40.25 20.54 -0.41
C ALA A 639 41.68 20.03 -0.63
N GLY A 640 42.43 20.74 -1.46
CA GLY A 640 43.89 20.63 -1.63
C GLY A 640 44.60 21.95 -1.38
N GLU A 641 45.81 22.12 -1.93
CA GLU A 641 46.62 23.33 -1.73
C GLU A 641 45.92 24.59 -2.26
N ASP A 642 45.38 24.53 -3.47
CA ASP A 642 44.74 25.68 -4.11
C ASP A 642 43.53 26.17 -3.31
N ASP A 643 42.71 25.23 -2.81
CA ASP A 643 41.56 25.50 -1.96
C ASP A 643 42.00 26.14 -0.62
N ARG A 644 43.01 25.55 0.04
CA ARG A 644 43.57 26.05 1.30
C ARG A 644 44.12 27.46 1.15
N ALA A 645 44.92 27.70 0.10
CA ALA A 645 45.55 28.98 -0.16
C ALA A 645 44.52 30.09 -0.49
N ALA A 646 43.41 29.72 -1.13
CA ALA A 646 42.32 30.63 -1.49
C ALA A 646 41.25 30.78 -0.39
N GLY A 647 41.29 29.99 0.68
CA GLY A 647 40.25 29.97 1.70
C GLY A 647 38.90 29.45 1.17
N SER A 648 38.95 28.42 0.33
CA SER A 648 37.80 27.85 -0.37
C SER A 648 37.71 26.32 -0.24
N VAL A 649 36.64 25.73 -0.75
CA VAL A 649 36.44 24.28 -0.87
C VAL A 649 35.78 23.94 -2.20
N SER A 650 36.02 22.73 -2.67
CA SER A 650 35.42 22.19 -3.88
C SER A 650 34.29 21.22 -3.56
N PHE A 651 33.10 21.46 -4.10
CA PHE A 651 31.92 20.63 -3.93
C PHE A 651 31.90 19.51 -4.96
N ARG A 652 31.53 18.31 -4.52
CA ARG A 652 31.07 17.21 -5.37
C ARG A 652 29.69 16.74 -4.90
N PHE A 653 28.78 16.60 -5.85
CA PHE A 653 27.38 16.23 -5.63
C PHE A 653 27.13 14.75 -5.93
N ARG A 654 25.90 14.28 -5.62
CA ARG A 654 25.52 12.86 -5.74
C ARG A 654 25.56 12.34 -7.18
N ASP A 655 25.18 13.18 -8.14
CA ASP A 655 25.25 12.88 -9.57
C ASP A 655 26.68 12.95 -10.15
N GLY A 656 27.64 13.43 -9.36
CA GLY A 656 29.05 13.54 -9.72
C GLY A 656 29.45 14.88 -10.35
N THR A 657 28.52 15.82 -10.50
CA THR A 657 28.84 17.22 -10.83
C THR A 657 29.68 17.89 -9.74
N GLN A 658 30.39 18.95 -10.09
CA GLN A 658 31.33 19.64 -9.22
C GLN A 658 31.26 21.15 -9.36
N VAL A 659 31.53 21.86 -8.26
CA VAL A 659 31.73 23.31 -8.22
C VAL A 659 32.98 23.57 -7.39
N ASN A 660 34.04 24.07 -8.01
CA ASN A 660 35.35 24.19 -7.38
C ASN A 660 35.62 25.61 -6.88
N GLY A 661 36.46 25.73 -5.85
CA GLY A 661 36.92 27.03 -5.35
C GLY A 661 35.83 27.90 -4.70
N VAL A 662 34.82 27.29 -4.08
CA VAL A 662 33.75 28.00 -3.37
C VAL A 662 34.29 28.54 -2.05
N PRO A 663 34.26 29.86 -1.79
CA PRO A 663 34.71 30.42 -0.52
C PRO A 663 34.02 29.77 0.68
N VAL A 664 34.73 29.54 1.78
CA VAL A 664 34.20 28.81 2.94
C VAL A 664 32.92 29.44 3.52
N ALA A 665 32.86 30.78 3.59
CA ALA A 665 31.66 31.47 4.07
C ALA A 665 30.43 31.21 3.18
N GLU A 666 30.63 31.21 1.85
CA GLU A 666 29.57 30.90 0.88
C GLU A 666 29.18 29.42 0.97
N ALA A 667 30.14 28.52 1.18
CA ALA A 667 29.87 27.09 1.37
C ALA A 667 28.93 26.87 2.58
N VAL A 668 29.20 27.53 3.71
CA VAL A 668 28.36 27.47 4.91
C VAL A 668 26.96 28.00 4.62
N GLU A 669 26.85 29.19 4.03
CA GLU A 669 25.55 29.81 3.69
C GLU A 669 24.70 28.93 2.77
N ARG A 670 25.31 28.34 1.74
CA ARG A 670 24.59 27.48 0.80
C ARG A 670 24.06 26.20 1.47
N ILE A 671 24.88 25.56 2.30
CA ILE A 671 24.50 24.32 3.00
C ILE A 671 23.40 24.59 4.02
N THR A 672 23.54 25.62 4.87
CA THR A 672 22.53 25.96 5.87
C THR A 672 21.22 26.44 5.22
N GLY A 673 21.32 27.20 4.13
CA GLY A 673 20.17 27.60 3.32
C GLY A 673 19.40 26.41 2.74
N ALA A 674 20.10 25.41 2.19
CA ALA A 674 19.46 24.20 1.66
C ALA A 674 18.77 23.37 2.76
N ILE A 675 19.36 23.32 3.96
CA ILE A 675 18.75 22.70 5.14
C ILE A 675 17.46 23.44 5.53
N ALA A 676 17.52 24.77 5.64
CA ALA A 676 16.38 25.59 6.03
C ALA A 676 15.21 25.49 5.03
N ARG A 677 15.52 25.41 3.73
CA ARG A 677 14.53 25.22 2.65
C ARG A 677 14.16 23.76 2.40
N ARG A 678 14.72 22.82 3.18
CA ARG A 678 14.45 21.37 3.11
C ARG A 678 14.74 20.76 1.73
N GLU A 679 15.72 21.30 1.02
CA GLU A 679 15.98 20.95 -0.37
C GLU A 679 16.53 19.52 -0.52
N GLN A 680 16.08 18.83 -1.58
CA GLN A 680 16.75 17.65 -2.08
C GLN A 680 17.85 18.05 -3.06
N VAL A 681 19.10 17.94 -2.62
CA VAL A 681 20.25 18.29 -3.44
C VAL A 681 20.88 17.03 -4.05
N VAL A 682 20.86 16.97 -5.38
CA VAL A 682 21.39 15.83 -6.16
C VAL A 682 22.48 16.28 -7.13
N THR A 683 22.35 17.49 -7.69
CA THR A 683 23.22 18.06 -8.72
C THR A 683 23.77 19.43 -8.29
N ALA A 684 24.81 19.88 -8.98
CA ALA A 684 25.40 21.19 -8.82
C ALA A 684 24.39 22.30 -9.14
N TRP A 685 24.56 23.46 -8.49
CA TRP A 685 23.75 24.63 -8.80
C TRP A 685 24.00 25.08 -10.25
N PRO A 686 23.00 25.64 -10.93
CA PRO A 686 23.22 26.33 -12.19
C PRO A 686 24.29 27.41 -11.98
N VAL A 687 25.35 27.38 -12.78
CA VAL A 687 26.45 28.36 -12.74
C VAL A 687 26.07 29.60 -13.53
#